data_AF-A0A6P6Q4W5-F1
#
_entry.id   AF-A0A6P6Q4W5-F1
#
_cell.length_a   1.000
_cell.length_b   1.000
_cell.length_c   1.000
_cell.angle_alpha   90.00
_cell.angle_beta   90.00
_cell.angle_gamma   90.00
#
_symmetry.space_group_name_H-M   'P 1'
#
loop_
_entity.id
_entity.type
_entity.pdbx_description
1 polymer ?
#
loop_
_entity_poly.entity_id
_entity_poly.type
_entity_poly.pdbx_seq_one_letter_code
_entity_poly.pdbx_strand_id
1 'polypeptide(L)'
;MSGEQEAAPSTSHQPVRWLKRDSDGNVVYDRPRSSRNQMASHSYSRKAGAHPRMLDSYCPPDTVETFLEELNHSQGDDLDDQETAPAPPRASSDWSTRKSLLSERWEKERACLVNTMVAQQNVTTQICQQCGISPAAVRCRDCRPQPFFCADCDVSIHRNHVFHNRDATIAGFFQPLPPTTCVVERALSQCVCIVLLEMPKKICSCSPGSLSVNTGKVVAVVTMNGRYDLSMPEMKCEACKTTWSPGVDDLVRNDYWPATLHFSTVDSTDVFYSYEELKMAAPGLSCQAFLRMLDQRTLRFGRIGKIKADSFRKSFLEWEAVRFEVDKICREEHFVCPACTPDMLAVSVDGNRKHYRFKNAARSEEKALFDGIFIAKDDEVERFVDYIHSTTNHVSGRGVCGGKWSAARETSQKSSSKIDEEGLELAVCRHGVFLTALNMFRGEIYAYPLYLQNKLANTPISFFAMDVTCKYWPYLNKVTKSCPELQHLLSMKPFLSVFHAKAHDFKCEVKWSGAYQQGAGLTLGEEVEQCNAFLSRIAVTTKHMSKAGRTDKLTLMAMRWNQQKFNNLATSLACRYQKATKRLESQLQDLESMRIQLAVTQVEVEGWVTDIKEWAEATTSQKNADLDAVINRIEVLVASIKRRSQRLYKDTDGSKGRARIRRKIREEKAILSSVVEKYNSMVPDTERIAFDIILSDETVWPWQLSHGDAVDLKTKRKAFDVVMAVRRLEEEKKIVLSEMAKHWKSLSTRADTLKEMSCQLSSEALKSELWDLNEEGIKGFLSLTLRKKQEVTRMMKHARDCYAKVLTGTSMDFQNDWDGYDSDSELSDEFDELSSEK
;
A
#
# COMPACT_ATOMS: atom_id res chain seq x y z
N MET A 1 -50.91 -6.78 50.65
CA MET A 1 -50.31 -7.27 51.92
C MET A 1 -49.47 -8.49 51.60
N SER A 2 -48.31 -8.61 52.26
CA SER A 2 -47.56 -9.83 52.59
C SER A 2 -47.99 -11.20 52.02
N GLY A 3 -47.02 -11.95 51.47
CA GLY A 3 -47.16 -13.38 51.20
C GLY A 3 -45.97 -13.90 50.38
N GLU A 4 -44.96 -14.44 51.05
CA GLU A 4 -43.83 -15.13 50.41
C GLU A 4 -44.29 -16.46 49.78
N GLN A 5 -43.68 -16.87 48.67
CA GLN A 5 -43.75 -18.26 48.20
C GLN A 5 -42.37 -18.75 47.74
N GLU A 6 -42.08 -19.99 48.11
CA GLU A 6 -40.74 -20.58 48.11
C GLU A 6 -40.23 -21.00 46.72
N ALA A 7 -38.91 -21.02 46.57
CA ALA A 7 -38.26 -21.51 45.36
C ALA A 7 -38.08 -23.04 45.38
N ALA A 8 -38.51 -23.71 44.31
CA ALA A 8 -38.28 -25.14 44.08
C ALA A 8 -36.84 -25.41 43.54
N PRO A 9 -36.30 -26.63 43.69
CA PRO A 9 -34.85 -26.86 43.65
C PRO A 9 -34.23 -26.89 42.24
N SER A 10 -33.01 -26.38 42.12
CA SER A 10 -32.22 -26.39 40.89
C SER A 10 -31.60 -27.76 40.58
N THR A 11 -31.99 -28.38 39.46
CA THR A 11 -31.31 -29.57 38.91
C THR A 11 -30.04 -29.19 38.16
N SER A 12 -28.88 -29.34 38.80
CA SER A 12 -27.57 -29.07 38.19
C SER A 12 -27.10 -30.27 37.33
N HIS A 13 -27.43 -30.25 36.03
CA HIS A 13 -26.76 -31.12 35.07
C HIS A 13 -25.32 -30.64 34.81
N GLN A 14 -24.36 -31.16 35.58
CA GLN A 14 -22.94 -31.00 35.26
C GLN A 14 -22.59 -31.71 33.94
N PRO A 15 -21.80 -31.09 33.05
CA PRO A 15 -21.33 -31.74 31.83
C PRO A 15 -20.25 -32.77 32.17
N VAL A 16 -20.52 -34.05 31.90
CA VAL A 16 -19.54 -35.14 32.04
C VAL A 16 -18.39 -34.92 31.07
N ARG A 17 -17.18 -34.72 31.60
CA ARG A 17 -15.97 -34.46 30.81
C ARG A 17 -15.05 -35.69 30.82
N TRP A 18 -15.00 -36.40 29.69
CA TRP A 18 -14.10 -37.53 29.52
C TRP A 18 -12.65 -37.06 29.41
N LEU A 19 -11.79 -37.49 30.34
CA LEU A 19 -10.35 -37.24 30.35
C LEU A 19 -9.62 -38.52 29.92
N LYS A 20 -8.75 -38.43 28.92
CA LYS A 20 -7.86 -39.54 28.56
C LYS A 20 -6.79 -39.72 29.65
N ARG A 21 -6.53 -40.98 29.99
CA ARG A 21 -5.44 -41.39 30.88
C ARG A 21 -4.49 -42.32 30.14
N ASP A 22 -3.23 -42.33 30.56
CA ASP A 22 -2.23 -43.30 30.10
C ASP A 22 -2.33 -44.65 30.86
N SER A 23 -1.43 -45.58 30.53
CA SER A 23 -1.33 -46.92 31.13
C SER A 23 -1.14 -46.90 32.66
N ASP A 24 -0.58 -45.81 33.18
CA ASP A 24 -0.23 -45.64 34.59
C ASP A 24 -1.25 -44.73 35.32
N GLY A 25 -2.34 -44.37 34.64
CA GLY A 25 -3.50 -43.68 35.21
C GLY A 25 -3.43 -42.15 35.23
N ASN A 26 -2.40 -41.53 34.67
CA ASN A 26 -2.20 -40.07 34.69
C ASN A 26 -3.03 -39.37 33.61
N VAL A 27 -3.50 -38.14 33.88
CA VAL A 27 -4.32 -37.37 32.93
C VAL A 27 -3.45 -36.75 31.84
N VAL A 28 -3.74 -37.08 30.59
CA VAL A 28 -2.99 -36.59 29.42
C VAL A 28 -3.61 -35.29 28.91
N TYR A 29 -2.80 -34.22 28.82
CA TYR A 29 -3.17 -32.95 28.20
C TYR A 29 -2.55 -32.83 26.80
N ASP A 30 -3.33 -32.43 25.80
CA ASP A 30 -2.86 -32.31 24.41
C ASP A 30 -1.81 -31.19 24.25
N ARG A 31 -0.69 -31.51 23.59
CA ARG A 31 0.30 -30.55 23.07
C ARG A 31 0.05 -30.26 21.58
N PRO A 32 0.18 -29.01 21.12
CA PRO A 32 0.36 -28.71 19.70
C PRO A 32 1.68 -29.31 19.16
N ARG A 33 1.69 -29.73 17.89
CA ARG A 33 2.82 -30.41 17.24
C ARG A 33 3.61 -29.50 16.29
N SER A 34 4.94 -29.51 16.45
CA SER A 34 5.99 -29.60 15.41
C SER A 34 7.32 -29.67 16.18
N SER A 35 8.27 -30.58 15.93
CA SER A 35 8.85 -30.92 14.62
C SER A 35 9.42 -32.35 14.51
N ARG A 36 9.74 -32.75 13.27
CA ARG A 36 10.66 -33.81 12.81
C ARG A 36 11.45 -33.19 11.66
N ASN A 37 12.69 -33.55 11.31
CA ASN A 37 13.61 -34.62 11.71
C ASN A 37 15.05 -34.11 11.54
N GLN A 38 16.03 -34.66 12.26
CA GLN A 38 17.14 -35.49 11.69
C GLN A 38 18.13 -35.95 12.78
N MET A 39 18.63 -37.18 12.63
CA MET A 39 19.81 -37.75 13.31
C MET A 39 21.00 -37.64 12.32
N ALA A 40 22.30 -37.71 12.65
CA ALA A 40 23.06 -38.05 13.87
C ALA A 40 24.34 -37.12 13.95
N SER A 41 25.45 -37.30 14.69
CA SER A 41 26.02 -38.46 15.43
C SER A 41 27.00 -38.06 16.56
N HIS A 42 27.57 -39.09 17.20
CA HIS A 42 28.81 -39.19 18.00
C HIS A 42 30.02 -38.29 17.62
N SER A 43 30.98 -37.90 18.49
CA SER A 43 31.16 -38.06 19.97
C SER A 43 32.46 -37.35 20.47
N TYR A 44 32.63 -37.21 21.80
CA TYR A 44 33.86 -36.79 22.55
C TYR A 44 34.33 -35.31 22.42
N SER A 45 35.05 -34.65 23.36
CA SER A 45 35.23 -34.80 24.82
C SER A 45 36.05 -33.64 25.44
N ARG A 46 35.72 -33.21 26.68
CA ARG A 46 36.56 -32.54 27.73
C ARG A 46 37.31 -31.20 27.49
N LYS A 47 36.80 -30.17 28.18
CA LYS A 47 37.42 -29.33 29.26
C LYS A 47 38.86 -28.75 29.15
N ALA A 48 38.88 -27.41 29.19
CA ALA A 48 39.54 -26.51 30.18
C ALA A 48 41.08 -26.30 30.20
N GLY A 49 41.46 -25.01 30.34
CA GLY A 49 42.81 -24.51 30.69
C GLY A 49 42.85 -22.97 30.52
N ALA A 50 43.50 -22.21 31.42
CA ALA A 50 43.44 -20.74 31.42
C ALA A 50 44.74 -20.05 31.86
N HIS A 51 44.97 -18.83 31.35
CA HIS A 51 45.87 -17.76 31.87
C HIS A 51 47.41 -18.01 31.87
N PRO A 52 48.27 -16.96 32.02
CA PRO A 52 48.18 -15.60 31.43
C PRO A 52 49.55 -14.92 31.07
N ARG A 53 49.46 -13.73 30.42
CA ARG A 53 50.30 -12.49 30.56
C ARG A 53 51.71 -12.33 29.92
N MET A 54 51.84 -11.20 29.18
CA MET A 54 52.94 -10.20 29.16
C MET A 54 54.30 -10.57 28.51
N LEU A 55 55.08 -9.65 27.91
CA LEU A 55 54.94 -8.21 27.58
C LEU A 55 55.73 -7.90 26.28
N ASP A 56 55.45 -6.76 25.63
CA ASP A 56 55.98 -6.33 24.33
C ASP A 56 57.50 -6.12 24.20
N SER A 57 57.97 -6.24 22.96
CA SER A 57 59.07 -5.44 22.39
C SER A 57 58.93 -5.45 20.87
N TYR A 58 58.65 -4.29 20.27
CA TYR A 58 58.34 -4.16 18.84
C TYR A 58 59.49 -3.48 18.08
N CYS A 59 59.82 -4.00 16.90
CA CYS A 59 60.60 -3.29 15.89
C CYS A 59 60.02 -3.68 14.50
N PRO A 60 59.59 -2.71 13.65
CA PRO A 60 58.78 -2.98 12.45
C PRO A 60 59.63 -2.91 11.15
N PRO A 61 59.04 -2.98 9.94
CA PRO A 61 58.09 -3.99 9.42
C PRO A 61 58.50 -4.48 8.01
N ASP A 62 57.91 -5.56 7.48
CA ASP A 62 58.17 -5.99 6.09
C ASP A 62 56.93 -6.47 5.28
N THR A 63 55.70 -6.42 5.82
CA THR A 63 54.48 -6.90 5.11
C THR A 63 53.17 -6.18 5.45
N VAL A 64 52.33 -6.06 4.41
CA VAL A 64 50.87 -5.83 4.27
C VAL A 64 50.07 -5.09 5.37
N GLU A 65 50.27 -5.32 6.67
CA GLU A 65 49.68 -4.46 7.70
C GLU A 65 50.04 -2.98 7.49
N THR A 66 51.25 -2.68 7.00
CA THR A 66 51.69 -1.32 6.61
C THR A 66 50.84 -0.66 5.52
N PHE A 67 50.02 -1.40 4.77
CA PHE A 67 49.10 -0.84 3.78
C PHE A 67 47.68 -0.60 4.34
N LEU A 68 47.32 -1.25 5.45
CA LEU A 68 46.06 -1.01 6.13
C LEU A 68 46.09 0.24 7.02
N GLU A 69 47.29 0.72 7.39
CA GLU A 69 47.47 1.98 8.11
C GLU A 69 47.23 3.22 7.22
N GLU A 70 47.58 3.17 5.92
CA GLU A 70 47.27 4.27 4.97
C GLU A 70 45.76 4.47 4.75
N LEU A 71 44.95 3.42 4.90
CA LEU A 71 43.49 3.47 4.78
C LEU A 71 42.79 4.08 6.01
N ASN A 72 43.46 4.15 7.16
CA ASN A 72 42.93 4.67 8.42
C ASN A 72 43.43 6.09 8.75
N HIS A 73 43.96 6.83 7.79
CA HIS A 73 44.46 8.21 7.97
C HIS A 73 43.64 9.28 7.23
N SER A 74 42.38 8.99 6.93
CA SER A 74 41.37 10.03 6.65
C SER A 74 40.26 9.98 7.70
N GLN A 75 40.28 10.98 8.62
CA GLN A 75 39.34 11.28 9.72
C GLN A 75 39.77 10.91 11.15
N GLY A 76 40.71 11.68 11.71
CA GLY A 76 40.51 12.31 13.03
C GLY A 76 39.80 13.66 12.84
N ASP A 77 39.27 14.38 13.84
CA ASP A 77 39.28 14.26 15.31
C ASP A 77 37.88 14.75 15.84
N ASP A 78 37.43 14.68 17.10
CA ASP A 78 38.04 14.27 18.38
C ASP A 78 36.95 14.02 19.47
N LEU A 79 37.28 13.21 20.48
CA LEU A 79 36.66 13.09 21.84
C LEU A 79 35.14 12.69 21.95
N ASP A 80 34.69 11.93 22.95
CA ASP A 80 35.27 11.61 24.27
C ASP A 80 34.87 10.17 24.73
N ASP A 81 35.70 9.52 25.54
CA ASP A 81 35.52 8.13 25.98
C ASP A 81 34.55 7.98 27.17
N GLN A 82 33.66 6.99 27.11
CA GLN A 82 33.00 6.46 28.32
C GLN A 82 32.86 4.93 28.27
N GLU A 83 33.25 4.30 29.38
CA GLU A 83 33.48 2.85 29.54
C GLU A 83 32.43 1.95 28.86
N THR A 84 32.84 1.17 27.85
CA THR A 84 31.93 0.22 27.20
C THR A 84 31.74 -1.04 28.05
N ALA A 85 30.50 -1.22 28.53
CA ALA A 85 30.02 -2.42 29.22
C ALA A 85 30.25 -3.72 28.41
N PRO A 86 30.26 -4.91 29.07
CA PRO A 86 30.46 -6.19 28.39
C PRO A 86 29.46 -6.41 27.24
N ALA A 87 29.98 -6.89 26.11
CA ALA A 87 29.23 -7.05 24.87
C ALA A 87 27.92 -7.84 25.08
N PRO A 88 26.77 -7.35 24.60
CA PRO A 88 25.48 -7.99 24.83
C PRO A 88 25.43 -9.39 24.18
N PRO A 89 24.78 -10.37 24.81
CA PRO A 89 24.67 -11.71 24.25
C PRO A 89 23.97 -11.69 22.89
N ARG A 90 24.60 -12.29 21.87
CA ARG A 90 24.03 -12.40 20.51
C ARG A 90 22.62 -12.97 20.59
N ALA A 91 21.65 -12.24 20.04
CA ALA A 91 20.26 -12.66 20.03
C ALA A 91 20.06 -13.94 19.20
N SER A 92 19.13 -14.79 19.63
CA SER A 92 18.70 -15.96 18.84
C SER A 92 18.19 -15.51 17.46
N SER A 93 18.50 -16.26 16.40
CA SER A 93 17.91 -16.05 15.08
C SER A 93 16.40 -16.31 15.08
N ASP A 94 15.95 -17.32 15.86
CA ASP A 94 14.54 -17.66 15.98
C ASP A 94 13.71 -16.53 16.62
N TRP A 95 12.70 -16.08 15.88
CA TRP A 95 11.76 -15.03 16.29
C TRP A 95 10.95 -15.43 17.52
N SER A 96 10.55 -16.70 17.64
CA SER A 96 9.73 -17.17 18.77
C SER A 96 10.53 -17.09 20.09
N THR A 97 11.76 -17.60 20.05
CA THR A 97 12.73 -17.49 21.15
C THR A 97 13.03 -16.05 21.51
N ARG A 98 13.28 -15.17 20.52
CA ARG A 98 13.46 -13.73 20.78
C ARG A 98 12.26 -13.11 21.49
N LYS A 99 11.04 -13.45 21.05
CA LYS A 99 9.79 -12.93 21.65
C LYS A 99 9.56 -13.45 23.07
N SER A 100 9.84 -14.72 23.35
CA SER A 100 9.75 -15.28 24.71
C SER A 100 10.75 -14.60 25.65
N LEU A 101 12.03 -14.56 25.26
CA LEU A 101 13.09 -13.93 26.05
C LEU A 101 12.82 -12.43 26.29
N LEU A 102 12.27 -11.72 25.31
CA LEU A 102 11.85 -10.33 25.46
C LEU A 102 10.70 -10.20 26.47
N SER A 103 9.69 -11.06 26.40
CA SER A 103 8.57 -11.09 27.34
C SER A 103 9.02 -11.37 28.78
N GLU A 104 9.92 -12.34 28.98
CA GLU A 104 10.50 -12.66 30.29
C GLU A 104 11.34 -11.51 30.87
N ARG A 105 12.07 -10.77 30.02
CA ARG A 105 12.81 -9.56 30.45
C ARG A 105 11.85 -8.47 30.90
N TRP A 106 10.80 -8.17 30.12
CA TRP A 106 9.76 -7.21 30.51
C TRP A 106 9.01 -7.62 31.77
N GLU A 107 8.86 -8.92 32.03
CA GLU A 107 8.25 -9.43 33.26
C GLU A 107 9.13 -9.21 34.49
N LYS A 108 10.41 -9.57 34.41
CA LYS A 108 11.39 -9.35 35.48
C LYS A 108 11.53 -7.86 35.82
N GLU A 109 11.58 -7.00 34.80
CA GLU A 109 11.78 -5.56 34.97
C GLU A 109 10.50 -4.81 35.40
N ARG A 110 9.32 -5.43 35.28
CA ARG A 110 8.02 -4.77 35.49
C ARG A 110 7.88 -4.13 36.87
N ALA A 111 8.36 -4.77 37.93
CA ALA A 111 8.28 -4.25 39.29
C ALA A 111 9.15 -2.99 39.49
N CYS A 112 10.35 -2.98 38.91
CA CYS A 112 11.24 -1.83 38.88
C CYS A 112 10.63 -0.65 38.11
N LEU A 113 10.05 -0.93 36.92
CA LEU A 113 9.37 0.07 36.10
C LEU A 113 8.16 0.68 36.82
N VAL A 114 7.34 -0.13 37.50
CA VAL A 114 6.21 0.38 38.30
C VAL A 114 6.71 1.30 39.42
N ASN A 115 7.73 0.89 40.17
CA ASN A 115 8.33 1.73 41.23
C ASN A 115 8.86 3.05 40.65
N THR A 116 9.58 3.00 39.53
CA THR A 116 10.14 4.18 38.84
C THR A 116 9.04 5.11 38.32
N MET A 117 7.96 4.58 37.73
CA MET A 117 6.82 5.38 37.24
C MET A 117 6.07 6.09 38.37
N VAL A 118 5.95 5.46 39.54
CA VAL A 118 5.38 6.07 40.75
C VAL A 118 6.34 7.11 41.34
N ALA A 119 7.62 6.78 41.49
CA ALA A 119 8.64 7.71 41.98
C ALA A 119 8.78 8.96 41.10
N GLN A 120 8.57 8.85 39.79
CA GLN A 120 8.54 9.97 38.85
C GLN A 120 7.41 11.00 39.12
N GLN A 121 6.38 10.62 39.89
CA GLN A 121 5.32 11.55 40.32
C GLN A 121 5.70 12.36 41.56
N ASN A 122 6.82 12.05 42.22
CA ASN A 122 7.28 12.78 43.40
C ASN A 122 7.71 14.22 43.02
N VAL A 123 7.17 15.20 43.74
CA VAL A 123 7.35 16.64 43.48
C VAL A 123 8.27 17.27 44.54
N THR A 124 9.31 16.55 44.97
CA THR A 124 10.32 17.05 45.90
C THR A 124 10.84 18.41 45.44
N THR A 125 10.86 19.40 46.33
CA THR A 125 11.35 20.76 46.05
C THR A 125 12.77 20.72 45.50
N GLN A 126 12.90 21.01 44.20
CA GLN A 126 14.19 21.21 43.54
C GLN A 126 14.59 22.69 43.59
N ILE A 127 15.88 22.97 43.41
CA ILE A 127 16.36 24.32 43.10
C ILE A 127 16.19 24.55 41.59
N CYS A 128 15.86 25.78 41.19
CA CYS A 128 15.81 26.18 39.79
C CYS A 128 17.17 25.98 39.12
N GLN A 129 17.20 25.19 38.05
CA GLN A 129 18.43 24.82 37.35
C GLN A 129 18.98 25.96 36.47
N GLN A 130 18.16 26.99 36.17
CA GLN A 130 18.58 28.17 35.42
C GLN A 130 19.29 29.22 36.28
N CYS A 131 18.79 29.52 37.50
CA CYS A 131 19.36 30.56 38.36
C CYS A 131 20.16 30.02 39.55
N GLY A 132 20.03 28.73 39.89
CA GLY A 132 20.72 28.10 41.02
C GLY A 132 20.31 28.58 42.42
N ILE A 133 19.35 29.50 42.53
CA ILE A 133 19.01 30.21 43.79
C ILE A 133 17.58 29.89 44.24
N SER A 134 16.59 30.14 43.39
CA SER A 134 15.18 30.06 43.78
C SER A 134 14.62 28.63 43.72
N PRO A 135 13.67 28.26 44.59
CA PRO A 135 12.95 26.98 44.47
C PRO A 135 12.24 26.84 43.12
N ALA A 136 12.23 25.62 42.57
CA ALA A 136 11.55 25.31 41.33
C ALA A 136 10.02 25.22 41.53
N ALA A 137 9.28 26.01 40.76
CA ALA A 137 7.82 26.09 40.74
C ALA A 137 7.20 25.44 39.49
N VAL A 138 8.02 25.19 38.47
CA VAL A 138 7.64 24.63 37.17
C VAL A 138 8.63 23.55 36.75
N ARG A 139 8.12 22.45 36.19
CA ARG A 139 8.88 21.44 35.46
C ARG A 139 8.48 21.48 33.99
N CYS A 140 9.39 21.84 33.09
CA CYS A 140 9.21 21.66 31.67
C CYS A 140 9.55 20.23 31.25
N ARG A 141 8.72 19.57 30.44
CA ARG A 141 8.98 18.20 29.98
C ARG A 141 10.02 18.16 28.86
N ASP A 142 10.08 19.23 28.08
CA ASP A 142 10.80 19.33 26.82
C ASP A 142 12.18 20.02 26.97
N CYS A 143 12.36 20.89 27.97
CA CYS A 143 13.69 21.41 28.35
C CYS A 143 14.51 20.32 29.08
N ARG A 144 15.14 19.42 28.33
CA ARG A 144 16.08 18.41 28.84
C ARG A 144 17.52 18.80 28.47
N PRO A 145 18.52 18.50 29.32
CA PRO A 145 18.45 17.70 30.55
C PRO A 145 18.01 18.45 31.83
N GLN A 146 17.79 19.76 31.78
CA GLN A 146 17.49 20.62 32.95
C GLN A 146 16.02 21.12 32.96
N PRO A 147 15.06 20.33 33.46
CA PRO A 147 13.63 20.65 33.36
C PRO A 147 13.08 21.59 34.44
N PHE A 148 13.80 21.91 35.52
CA PHE A 148 13.22 22.57 36.70
C PHE A 148 13.53 24.08 36.78
N PHE A 149 12.47 24.90 36.84
CA PHE A 149 12.53 26.37 36.80
C PHE A 149 11.76 27.01 37.96
N CYS A 150 12.26 28.12 38.50
CA CYS A 150 11.46 29.04 39.30
C CYS A 150 10.50 29.84 38.38
N ALA A 151 9.55 30.55 38.97
CA ALA A 151 8.56 31.36 38.26
C ALA A 151 9.18 32.31 37.21
N ASP A 152 10.19 33.09 37.59
CA ASP A 152 10.78 34.11 36.71
C ASP A 152 11.58 33.51 35.56
N CYS A 153 12.35 32.45 35.83
CA CYS A 153 13.09 31.71 34.80
C CYS A 153 12.15 30.98 33.84
N ASP A 154 11.03 30.43 34.33
CA ASP A 154 10.00 29.82 33.50
C ASP A 154 9.44 30.84 32.49
N VAL A 155 9.02 32.02 32.94
CA VAL A 155 8.49 33.07 32.06
C VAL A 155 9.56 33.58 31.09
N SER A 156 10.78 33.82 31.57
CA SER A 156 11.89 34.37 30.76
C SER A 156 12.31 33.44 29.61
N ILE A 157 12.27 32.12 29.84
CA ILE A 157 12.61 31.09 28.83
C ILE A 157 11.39 30.77 27.96
N HIS A 158 10.27 30.37 28.56
CA HIS A 158 9.16 29.79 27.81
C HIS A 158 8.33 30.80 27.01
N ARG A 159 8.53 32.11 27.19
CA ARG A 159 8.03 33.13 26.24
C ARG A 159 8.50 32.88 24.80
N ASN A 160 9.67 32.28 24.60
CA ASN A 160 10.22 31.93 23.29
C ASN A 160 10.04 30.43 22.95
N HIS A 161 9.44 29.65 23.85
CA HIS A 161 9.24 28.20 23.70
C HIS A 161 7.80 27.81 24.05
N VAL A 162 6.83 28.57 23.52
CA VAL A 162 5.40 28.49 23.89
C VAL A 162 4.75 27.11 23.64
N PHE A 163 5.36 26.28 22.78
CA PHE A 163 4.86 24.92 22.52
C PHE A 163 5.33 23.87 23.53
N HIS A 164 6.30 24.20 24.40
CA HIS A 164 6.80 23.30 25.43
C HIS A 164 5.69 22.95 26.44
N ASN A 165 5.67 21.69 26.85
CA ASN A 165 4.68 21.13 27.76
C ASN A 165 5.22 21.21 29.18
N ARG A 166 4.58 22.05 30.00
CA ARG A 166 5.02 22.40 31.35
C ARG A 166 4.08 21.81 32.40
N ASP A 167 4.59 21.57 33.60
CA ASP A 167 3.82 21.19 34.78
C ASP A 167 4.15 22.15 35.93
N ALA A 168 3.17 22.63 36.68
CA ALA A 168 3.38 23.30 37.95
C ALA A 168 3.71 22.26 39.04
N THR A 169 4.53 22.66 40.02
CA THR A 169 4.93 21.82 41.17
C THR A 169 4.29 22.26 42.49
N ILE A 170 3.60 23.41 42.50
CA ILE A 170 3.10 24.09 43.70
C ILE A 170 2.00 23.34 44.48
N ALA A 171 1.28 22.42 43.85
CA ALA A 171 0.12 21.73 44.43
C ALA A 171 0.46 20.36 45.06
N GLY A 172 1.75 20.00 45.17
CA GLY A 172 2.19 18.68 45.65
C GLY A 172 2.05 17.54 44.62
N PHE A 173 1.55 17.83 43.42
CA PHE A 173 1.53 16.94 42.25
C PHE A 173 1.90 17.75 41.00
N PHE A 174 2.35 17.06 39.94
CA PHE A 174 2.63 17.69 38.65
C PHE A 174 1.32 18.08 37.94
N GLN A 175 0.94 19.35 38.01
CA GLN A 175 -0.27 19.88 37.36
C GLN A 175 0.07 20.43 35.97
N PRO A 176 -0.43 19.87 34.85
CA PRO A 176 -0.13 20.40 33.52
C PRO A 176 -0.52 21.88 33.36
N LEU A 177 0.40 22.66 32.80
CA LEU A 177 0.24 24.10 32.55
C LEU A 177 0.07 24.39 31.05
N PRO A 178 -1.02 25.06 30.63
CA PRO A 178 -1.09 25.63 29.29
C PRO A 178 -0.04 26.75 29.12
N PRO A 179 0.27 27.19 27.88
CA PRO A 179 1.19 28.32 27.67
C PRO A 179 0.71 29.60 28.37
N THR A 180 -0.59 29.88 28.30
CA THR A 180 -1.26 31.08 28.84
C THR A 180 -1.45 31.08 30.36
N THR A 181 -0.67 30.29 31.09
CA THR A 181 -0.65 30.28 32.56
C THR A 181 0.79 30.19 33.05
N CYS A 182 1.13 31.02 34.02
CA CYS A 182 2.40 30.99 34.74
C CYS A 182 2.17 30.85 36.25
N VAL A 183 3.23 30.57 36.99
CA VAL A 183 3.20 30.61 38.46
C VAL A 183 3.65 32.01 38.92
N VAL A 184 2.86 32.67 39.75
CA VAL A 184 3.19 33.94 40.41
C VAL A 184 2.84 33.80 41.88
N GLU A 185 3.78 34.11 42.79
CA GLU A 185 3.57 33.99 44.25
C GLU A 185 3.02 32.62 44.73
N ARG A 186 3.40 31.54 44.03
CA ARG A 186 2.87 30.17 44.23
C ARG A 186 1.37 29.99 43.92
N ALA A 187 0.74 30.93 43.23
CA ALA A 187 -0.58 30.80 42.61
C ALA A 187 -0.46 30.67 41.09
N LEU A 188 -1.51 30.17 40.44
CA LEU A 188 -1.61 30.13 38.98
C LEU A 188 -2.24 31.42 38.46
N SER A 189 -1.51 32.13 37.59
CA SER A 189 -1.94 33.40 37.00
C SER A 189 -2.00 33.28 35.48
N GLN A 190 -2.95 33.97 34.85
CA GLN A 190 -3.01 34.06 33.39
C GLN A 190 -1.85 34.93 32.87
N CYS A 191 -1.24 34.48 31.79
CA CYS A 191 -0.27 35.27 31.02
C CYS A 191 -0.63 35.21 29.53
N VAL A 192 -0.21 36.21 28.76
CA VAL A 192 -0.42 36.21 27.31
C VAL A 192 0.78 35.60 26.61
N CYS A 193 0.52 34.66 25.70
CA CYS A 193 1.53 34.08 24.82
C CYS A 193 1.17 34.39 23.37
N ILE A 194 2.18 34.83 22.61
CA ILE A 194 2.05 35.08 21.17
C ILE A 194 2.43 33.84 20.36
N VAL A 195 1.93 33.75 19.13
CA VAL A 195 2.43 32.80 18.13
C VAL A 195 3.88 33.17 17.78
N LEU A 196 4.76 32.17 17.75
CA LEU A 196 6.15 32.35 17.32
C LEU A 196 6.19 32.46 15.79
N LEU A 197 6.53 33.65 15.30
CA LEU A 197 6.70 33.98 13.88
C LEU A 197 7.97 34.84 13.73
N GLU A 198 8.67 34.73 12.61
CA GLU A 198 9.65 35.73 12.19
C GLU A 198 8.92 37.06 11.96
N MET A 199 9.29 38.07 12.74
CA MET A 199 8.68 39.40 12.70
C MET A 199 9.52 40.37 11.85
N PRO A 200 8.90 41.28 11.07
CA PRO A 200 9.62 42.23 10.23
C PRO A 200 10.49 43.18 11.07
N LYS A 201 11.78 43.26 10.72
CA LYS A 201 12.76 44.13 11.40
C LYS A 201 12.44 45.63 11.33
N LYS A 202 11.58 46.03 10.39
CA LYS A 202 11.06 47.39 10.20
C LYS A 202 9.64 47.33 9.65
N ILE A 203 8.75 48.15 10.19
CA ILE A 203 7.37 48.37 9.67
C ILE A 203 7.16 49.81 9.19
N CYS A 204 8.16 50.67 9.37
CA CYS A 204 8.17 52.09 9.02
C CYS A 204 9.62 52.60 8.98
N SER A 205 9.82 53.87 8.60
CA SER A 205 11.15 54.51 8.50
C SER A 205 11.74 54.98 9.85
N CYS A 206 11.05 54.77 10.97
CA CYS A 206 11.53 55.15 12.30
C CYS A 206 12.67 54.24 12.80
N SER A 207 13.33 54.64 13.89
CA SER A 207 14.38 53.84 14.52
C SER A 207 13.82 52.48 15.02
N PRO A 208 14.54 51.34 14.84
CA PRO A 208 14.07 50.03 15.30
C PRO A 208 13.76 49.96 16.80
N GLY A 209 14.44 50.77 17.63
CA GLY A 209 14.18 50.87 19.07
C GLY A 209 12.83 51.49 19.44
N SER A 210 12.05 51.99 18.47
CA SER A 210 10.70 52.52 18.67
C SER A 210 9.60 51.48 18.40
N LEU A 211 9.92 50.20 18.19
CA LEU A 211 8.95 49.14 17.91
C LEU A 211 8.55 48.39 19.19
N SER A 212 7.25 48.33 19.48
CA SER A 212 6.65 47.49 20.51
C SER A 212 5.94 46.28 19.87
N VAL A 213 5.99 45.12 20.55
CA VAL A 213 5.22 43.92 20.17
C VAL A 213 4.06 43.80 21.15
N ASN A 214 2.85 43.89 20.62
CA ASN A 214 1.59 43.84 21.35
C ASN A 214 0.85 42.54 21.02
N THR A 215 -0.21 42.27 21.79
CA THR A 215 -1.02 41.06 21.67
C THR A 215 -2.23 41.35 20.79
N GLY A 216 -2.22 40.84 19.57
CA GLY A 216 -3.31 40.97 18.61
C GLY A 216 -4.41 39.93 18.81
N LYS A 217 -5.03 39.51 17.71
CA LYS A 217 -6.16 38.58 17.69
C LYS A 217 -5.81 37.20 18.28
N VAL A 218 -6.69 36.66 19.12
CA VAL A 218 -6.60 35.27 19.62
C VAL A 218 -6.84 34.26 18.48
N VAL A 219 -5.97 33.26 18.38
CA VAL A 219 -5.94 32.21 17.36
C VAL A 219 -5.72 30.84 18.01
N ALA A 220 -6.40 29.82 17.50
CA ALA A 220 -6.10 28.43 17.81
C ALA A 220 -4.96 27.93 16.90
N VAL A 221 -3.78 27.67 17.45
CA VAL A 221 -2.67 26.99 16.76
C VAL A 221 -2.77 25.49 17.00
N VAL A 222 -2.77 24.70 15.94
CA VAL A 222 -2.80 23.23 16.01
C VAL A 222 -1.43 22.69 15.62
N THR A 223 -0.83 21.87 16.51
CA THR A 223 0.41 21.14 16.25
C THR A 223 0.22 19.66 16.55
N MET A 224 1.24 18.83 16.32
CA MET A 224 1.20 17.41 16.73
C MET A 224 1.10 17.22 18.25
N ASN A 225 1.25 18.28 19.07
CA ASN A 225 0.94 18.29 20.50
C ASN A 225 -0.50 18.69 20.84
N GLY A 226 -1.36 18.89 19.83
CA GLY A 226 -2.76 19.30 19.98
C GLY A 226 -2.95 20.80 19.75
N ARG A 227 -4.06 21.34 20.25
CA ARG A 227 -4.44 22.74 20.14
C ARG A 227 -3.80 23.61 21.23
N TYR A 228 -3.43 24.81 20.85
CA TYR A 228 -2.93 25.90 21.70
C TYR A 228 -3.76 27.15 21.38
N ASP A 229 -4.32 27.82 22.38
CA ASP A 229 -4.97 29.12 22.17
C ASP A 229 -3.95 30.22 22.51
N LEU A 230 -3.47 30.92 21.49
CA LEU A 230 -2.41 31.94 21.53
C LEU A 230 -2.92 33.26 20.92
N SER A 231 -2.12 34.33 20.99
CA SER A 231 -2.41 35.60 20.30
C SER A 231 -1.50 35.79 19.09
N MET A 232 -1.99 36.33 17.97
CA MET A 232 -1.10 36.80 16.92
C MET A 232 -0.26 37.99 17.44
N PRO A 233 1.02 38.12 17.07
CA PRO A 233 1.78 39.33 17.34
C PRO A 233 1.21 40.52 16.56
N GLU A 234 1.14 41.68 17.19
CA GLU A 234 0.86 42.95 16.52
C GLU A 234 2.03 43.91 16.80
N MET A 235 2.79 44.29 15.77
CA MET A 235 3.87 45.25 15.94
C MET A 235 3.33 46.67 15.82
N LYS A 236 3.82 47.59 16.65
CA LYS A 236 3.45 49.00 16.62
C LYS A 236 4.69 49.88 16.76
N CYS A 237 4.81 50.91 15.94
CA CYS A 237 5.81 51.93 16.15
C CYS A 237 5.30 52.98 17.13
N GLU A 238 5.98 53.17 18.25
CA GLU A 238 5.58 54.18 19.23
C GLU A 238 5.83 55.61 18.77
N ALA A 239 6.69 55.83 17.78
CA ALA A 239 6.95 57.16 17.21
C ALA A 239 5.86 57.59 16.22
N CYS A 240 5.61 56.81 15.16
CA CYS A 240 4.68 57.18 14.08
C CYS A 240 3.30 56.47 14.13
N LYS A 241 3.10 55.56 15.09
CA LYS A 241 1.88 54.76 15.29
C LYS A 241 1.49 53.81 14.15
N THR A 242 2.33 53.62 13.13
CA THR A 242 2.20 52.52 12.15
C THR A 242 2.14 51.17 12.85
N THR A 243 1.24 50.29 12.39
CA THR A 243 1.09 48.92 12.88
C THR A 243 1.36 47.88 11.78
N TRP A 244 1.66 46.64 12.20
CA TRP A 244 1.71 45.46 11.35
C TRP A 244 1.06 44.28 12.06
N SER A 245 0.43 43.40 11.29
CA SER A 245 -0.15 42.13 11.74
C SER A 245 0.10 41.07 10.67
N PRO A 246 0.35 39.79 11.05
CA PRO A 246 0.65 38.72 10.10
C PRO A 246 -0.43 38.48 9.03
N GLY A 247 0.00 38.33 7.77
CA GLY A 247 -0.80 37.86 6.64
C GLY A 247 -0.79 36.33 6.45
N VAL A 248 -1.35 35.85 5.32
CA VAL A 248 -1.22 34.43 4.91
C VAL A 248 0.25 34.09 4.67
N ASP A 249 0.95 34.96 3.96
CA ASP A 249 2.32 34.80 3.52
C ASP A 249 3.29 34.76 4.70
N ASP A 250 3.06 35.57 5.74
CA ASP A 250 3.79 35.50 7.00
C ASP A 250 3.61 34.14 7.70
N LEU A 251 2.39 33.59 7.71
CA LEU A 251 2.13 32.26 8.28
C LEU A 251 2.82 31.15 7.49
N VAL A 252 2.69 31.17 6.16
CA VAL A 252 3.26 30.15 5.26
C VAL A 252 4.79 30.15 5.30
N ARG A 253 5.42 31.33 5.39
CA ARG A 253 6.88 31.47 5.61
C ARG A 253 7.36 30.89 6.95
N ASN A 254 6.46 30.70 7.92
CA ASN A 254 6.75 30.21 9.27
C ASN A 254 6.21 28.79 9.54
N ASP A 255 6.00 27.99 8.48
CA ASP A 255 5.47 26.61 8.60
C ASP A 255 4.09 26.48 9.28
N TYR A 256 3.26 27.52 9.14
CA TYR A 256 1.84 27.48 9.48
C TYR A 256 0.97 27.63 8.23
N TRP A 257 -0.11 26.87 8.19
CA TRP A 257 -1.14 26.96 7.16
C TRP A 257 -2.49 27.36 7.76
N PRO A 258 -3.24 28.28 7.12
CA PRO A 258 -4.48 28.79 7.69
C PRO A 258 -5.69 27.89 7.43
N ALA A 259 -6.47 27.59 8.48
CA ALA A 259 -7.72 26.84 8.33
C ALA A 259 -8.84 27.60 7.59
N THR A 260 -8.75 28.93 7.56
CA THR A 260 -9.57 29.87 6.78
C THR A 260 -8.80 31.16 6.57
N LEU A 261 -9.15 31.97 5.57
CA LEU A 261 -8.56 33.31 5.30
C LEU A 261 -8.78 34.36 6.42
N HIS A 262 -9.45 34.00 7.52
CA HIS A 262 -9.59 34.84 8.71
C HIS A 262 -8.70 34.40 9.89
N PHE A 263 -7.90 33.34 9.73
CA PHE A 263 -6.86 32.87 10.68
C PHE A 263 -7.32 32.71 12.14
N SER A 264 -8.60 32.37 12.36
CA SER A 264 -9.07 31.98 13.70
C SER A 264 -8.51 30.64 14.16
N THR A 265 -8.01 29.84 13.21
CA THR A 265 -7.29 28.60 13.44
C THR A 265 -6.19 28.50 12.39
N VAL A 266 -5.00 28.11 12.81
CA VAL A 266 -3.84 27.82 11.95
C VAL A 266 -3.29 26.47 12.36
N ASP A 267 -2.95 25.65 11.38
CA ASP A 267 -2.38 24.32 11.55
C ASP A 267 -0.89 24.40 11.19
N SER A 268 0.01 23.84 12.02
CA SER A 268 1.41 23.68 11.59
C SER A 268 1.49 22.67 10.44
N THR A 269 2.33 22.92 9.45
CA THR A 269 2.49 22.07 8.25
C THR A 269 2.84 20.61 8.61
N ASP A 270 3.59 20.40 9.70
CA ASP A 270 3.89 19.08 10.29
C ASP A 270 2.63 18.24 10.59
N VAL A 271 1.52 18.86 10.99
CA VAL A 271 0.25 18.16 11.25
C VAL A 271 -0.34 17.60 9.96
N PHE A 272 -0.13 18.26 8.82
CA PHE A 272 -0.59 17.79 7.52
C PHE A 272 0.29 16.68 6.96
N TYR A 273 1.62 16.80 7.06
CA TYR A 273 2.54 15.70 6.74
C TYR A 273 2.23 14.46 7.59
N SER A 274 2.12 14.61 8.91
CA SER A 274 1.74 13.54 9.85
C SER A 274 0.37 12.91 9.51
N TYR A 275 -0.61 13.70 9.05
CA TYR A 275 -1.92 13.18 8.64
C TYR A 275 -1.86 12.43 7.30
N GLU A 276 -1.05 12.90 6.36
CA GLU A 276 -0.78 12.24 5.08
C GLU A 276 -0.08 10.89 5.28
N GLU A 277 1.02 10.86 6.01
CA GLU A 277 1.79 9.65 6.34
C GLU A 277 0.94 8.62 7.09
N LEU A 278 0.13 9.05 8.05
CA LEU A 278 -0.80 8.17 8.76
C LEU A 278 -1.88 7.61 7.83
N LYS A 279 -2.31 8.35 6.80
CA LYS A 279 -3.21 7.83 5.76
C LYS A 279 -2.49 6.92 4.77
N MET A 280 -1.18 7.09 4.60
CA MET A 280 -0.17 6.14 4.13
C MET A 280 -0.29 4.77 4.81
N ALA A 281 0.15 4.76 6.06
CA ALA A 281 0.27 3.56 6.87
C ALA A 281 -1.09 2.91 7.17
N ALA A 282 -2.13 3.71 7.43
CA ALA A 282 -3.46 3.24 7.83
C ALA A 282 -4.59 3.90 7.00
N PRO A 283 -4.81 3.51 5.73
CA PRO A 283 -5.71 4.23 4.82
C PRO A 283 -7.18 4.27 5.26
N GLY A 284 -7.63 3.33 6.09
CA GLY A 284 -8.98 3.31 6.69
C GLY A 284 -9.18 4.25 7.89
N LEU A 285 -8.12 4.89 8.40
CA LEU A 285 -8.22 5.80 9.54
C LEU A 285 -9.00 7.07 9.16
N SER A 286 -10.01 7.43 9.95
CA SER A 286 -10.81 8.63 9.69
C SER A 286 -10.10 9.90 10.20
N CYS A 287 -10.26 11.01 9.48
CA CYS A 287 -9.85 12.35 9.94
C CYS A 287 -10.33 12.62 11.38
N GLN A 288 -11.56 12.23 11.72
CA GLN A 288 -12.09 12.40 13.09
C GLN A 288 -11.32 11.59 14.15
N ALA A 289 -10.74 10.44 13.80
CA ALA A 289 -9.91 9.67 14.73
C ALA A 289 -8.57 10.36 14.98
N PHE A 290 -7.91 10.86 13.93
CA PHE A 290 -6.69 11.67 14.04
C PHE A 290 -6.91 12.93 14.89
N LEU A 291 -7.95 13.70 14.60
CA LEU A 291 -8.26 14.91 15.37
C LEU A 291 -8.67 14.62 16.82
N ARG A 292 -9.35 13.49 17.10
CA ARG A 292 -9.59 13.06 18.49
C ARG A 292 -8.30 12.71 19.24
N MET A 293 -7.29 12.17 18.57
CA MET A 293 -5.97 11.96 19.19
C MET A 293 -5.34 13.32 19.55
N LEU A 294 -5.42 14.31 18.67
CA LEU A 294 -4.93 15.68 18.96
C LEU A 294 -5.75 16.38 20.06
N ASP A 295 -7.07 16.21 20.11
CA ASP A 295 -7.92 16.67 21.22
C ASP A 295 -7.49 16.02 22.55
N GLN A 296 -7.16 14.72 22.57
CA GLN A 296 -6.64 14.06 23.77
C GLN A 296 -5.24 14.56 24.18
N ARG A 297 -4.37 14.90 23.23
CA ARG A 297 -3.07 15.53 23.53
C ARG A 297 -3.26 16.95 24.11
N THR A 298 -4.21 17.71 23.58
CA THR A 298 -4.63 19.02 24.11
C THR A 298 -4.97 18.92 25.61
N LEU A 299 -5.88 18.01 25.96
CA LEU A 299 -6.30 17.79 27.35
C LEU A 299 -5.16 17.25 28.25
N ARG A 300 -4.33 16.33 27.74
CA ARG A 300 -3.18 15.74 28.46
C ARG A 300 -2.18 16.80 28.95
N PHE A 301 -2.08 17.92 28.25
CA PHE A 301 -1.15 19.01 28.56
C PHE A 301 -1.86 20.26 29.13
N GLY A 302 -3.04 20.09 29.74
CA GLY A 302 -3.74 21.17 30.46
C GLY A 302 -4.36 22.24 29.56
N ARG A 303 -4.43 22.01 28.24
CA ARG A 303 -5.04 22.91 27.26
C ARG A 303 -6.51 22.53 27.01
N ILE A 304 -7.28 23.46 26.44
CA ILE A 304 -8.72 23.30 26.21
C ILE A 304 -9.10 23.50 24.73
N GLY A 305 -10.39 23.35 24.43
CA GLY A 305 -10.93 23.47 23.07
C GLY A 305 -10.95 22.14 22.31
N LYS A 306 -11.44 22.21 21.07
CA LYS A 306 -11.48 21.10 20.12
C LYS A 306 -11.05 21.57 18.74
N ILE A 307 -10.52 20.66 17.92
CA ILE A 307 -10.18 20.94 16.52
C ILE A 307 -11.40 20.65 15.64
N LYS A 308 -11.81 21.62 14.80
CA LYS A 308 -12.96 21.49 13.91
C LYS A 308 -12.56 20.66 12.68
N ALA A 309 -13.24 19.53 12.48
CA ALA A 309 -12.82 18.57 11.47
C ALA A 309 -13.07 19.02 10.03
N ASP A 310 -14.11 19.81 9.77
CA ASP A 310 -14.42 20.26 8.42
C ASP A 310 -13.47 21.38 7.95
N SER A 311 -13.09 22.30 8.86
CA SER A 311 -12.05 23.30 8.55
C SER A 311 -10.70 22.65 8.36
N PHE A 312 -10.29 21.68 9.21
CA PHE A 312 -9.04 20.94 9.04
C PHE A 312 -8.98 20.21 7.69
N ARG A 313 -10.06 19.54 7.28
CA ARG A 313 -10.11 18.85 5.97
C ARG A 313 -9.99 19.81 4.80
N LYS A 314 -10.69 20.95 4.85
CA LYS A 314 -10.60 21.96 3.80
C LYS A 314 -9.18 22.55 3.75
N SER A 315 -8.67 23.00 4.90
CA SER A 315 -7.28 23.47 5.11
C SER A 315 -6.24 22.53 4.49
N PHE A 316 -6.31 21.23 4.83
CA PHE A 316 -5.43 20.19 4.30
C PHE A 316 -5.55 20.00 2.79
N LEU A 317 -6.76 20.04 2.23
CA LEU A 317 -6.97 19.89 0.78
C LEU A 317 -6.50 21.13 -0.02
N GLU A 318 -6.69 22.34 0.51
CA GLU A 318 -6.15 23.57 -0.10
C GLU A 318 -4.61 23.59 -0.07
N TRP A 319 -4.01 23.15 1.04
CA TRP A 319 -2.55 22.98 1.14
C TRP A 319 -2.03 21.97 0.11
N GLU A 320 -2.71 20.84 -0.04
CA GLU A 320 -2.38 19.84 -1.05
C GLU A 320 -2.57 20.33 -2.49
N ALA A 321 -3.59 21.14 -2.76
CA ALA A 321 -3.76 21.76 -4.07
C ALA A 321 -2.60 22.71 -4.40
N VAL A 322 -2.14 23.52 -3.44
CA VAL A 322 -0.98 24.39 -3.64
C VAL A 322 0.32 23.59 -3.83
N ARG A 323 0.52 22.48 -3.08
CA ARG A 323 1.63 21.55 -3.33
C ARG A 323 1.59 20.98 -4.76
N PHE A 324 0.41 20.63 -5.24
CA PHE A 324 0.23 20.10 -6.59
C PHE A 324 0.49 21.13 -7.69
N GLU A 325 0.09 22.39 -7.52
CA GLU A 325 0.48 23.46 -8.46
C GLU A 325 2.01 23.69 -8.46
N VAL A 326 2.66 23.61 -7.30
CA VAL A 326 4.14 23.64 -7.21
C VAL A 326 4.77 22.45 -7.95
N ASP A 327 4.23 21.24 -7.81
CA ASP A 327 4.71 20.06 -8.54
C ASP A 327 4.49 20.18 -10.07
N LYS A 328 3.40 20.83 -10.54
CA LYS A 328 3.23 21.19 -11.96
C LYS A 328 4.29 22.18 -12.45
N ILE A 329 4.59 23.23 -11.68
CA ILE A 329 5.67 24.18 -12.00
C ILE A 329 7.02 23.45 -12.07
N CYS A 330 7.23 22.45 -11.21
CA CYS A 330 8.36 21.53 -11.26
C CYS A 330 8.31 20.50 -12.40
N ARG A 331 7.22 20.40 -13.17
CA ARG A 331 6.97 19.38 -14.22
C ARG A 331 7.02 17.94 -13.68
N GLU A 332 6.30 17.65 -12.59
CA GLU A 332 6.09 16.27 -12.12
C GLU A 332 4.89 15.61 -12.79
N GLU A 333 5.00 14.31 -13.09
CA GLU A 333 3.96 13.51 -13.76
C GLU A 333 3.49 12.36 -12.88
N HIS A 334 2.58 12.63 -11.93
CA HIS A 334 2.19 11.65 -10.89
C HIS A 334 1.52 10.36 -11.39
N PHE A 335 1.08 10.30 -12.65
CA PHE A 335 0.33 9.17 -13.23
C PHE A 335 1.03 8.54 -14.46
N VAL A 336 2.28 8.93 -14.73
CA VAL A 336 3.10 8.39 -15.83
C VAL A 336 4.16 7.46 -15.24
N CYS A 337 4.14 6.18 -15.59
CA CYS A 337 5.10 5.21 -15.04
C CYS A 337 6.49 5.33 -15.73
N PRO A 338 7.58 5.59 -14.99
CA PRO A 338 8.94 5.70 -15.56
C PRO A 338 9.45 4.44 -16.27
N ALA A 339 8.95 3.25 -15.91
CA ALA A 339 9.33 1.98 -16.52
C ALA A 339 8.46 1.57 -17.73
N CYS A 340 7.26 2.14 -17.86
CA CYS A 340 6.37 1.86 -18.99
C CYS A 340 6.52 2.84 -20.16
N THR A 341 7.07 4.02 -19.95
CA THR A 341 7.04 5.09 -20.96
C THR A 341 8.26 5.00 -21.89
N PRO A 342 8.11 5.14 -23.24
CA PRO A 342 6.88 5.41 -23.97
C PRO A 342 6.01 4.16 -24.25
N ASP A 343 6.59 2.96 -24.42
CA ASP A 343 5.81 1.76 -24.80
C ASP A 343 5.44 0.89 -23.59
N MET A 344 4.17 0.88 -23.22
CA MET A 344 3.67 0.13 -22.07
C MET A 344 3.40 -1.34 -22.45
N LEU A 345 3.87 -2.28 -21.64
CA LEU A 345 3.62 -3.69 -21.93
C LEU A 345 2.15 -4.06 -21.70
N ALA A 346 1.61 -3.77 -20.51
CA ALA A 346 0.25 -4.14 -20.15
C ALA A 346 -0.41 -3.11 -19.24
N VAL A 347 -1.72 -2.93 -19.45
CA VAL A 347 -2.63 -2.27 -18.51
C VAL A 347 -3.66 -3.28 -18.01
N SER A 348 -3.91 -3.28 -16.70
CA SER A 348 -4.89 -4.11 -16.00
C SER A 348 -6.05 -3.24 -15.56
N VAL A 349 -7.29 -3.68 -15.82
CA VAL A 349 -8.52 -2.91 -15.54
C VAL A 349 -9.55 -3.74 -14.77
N ASP A 350 -10.09 -3.17 -13.68
CA ASP A 350 -11.17 -3.75 -12.87
C ASP A 350 -12.10 -2.69 -12.22
N GLY A 351 -13.33 -3.11 -11.89
CA GLY A 351 -14.39 -2.34 -11.25
C GLY A 351 -14.56 -2.57 -9.74
N ASN A 352 -14.04 -1.64 -8.92
CA ASN A 352 -14.10 -1.73 -7.47
C ASN A 352 -15.40 -1.18 -6.86
N ARG A 353 -16.36 -2.08 -6.62
CA ARG A 353 -17.66 -1.76 -6.00
C ARG A 353 -17.65 -1.48 -4.50
N LYS A 354 -16.51 -1.51 -3.81
CA LYS A 354 -16.43 -1.05 -2.41
C LYS A 354 -16.47 0.48 -2.32
N HIS A 355 -16.12 1.19 -3.40
CA HIS A 355 -16.10 2.65 -3.51
C HIS A 355 -17.45 3.31 -3.78
N TYR A 356 -18.55 2.66 -3.42
CA TYR A 356 -19.88 3.27 -3.54
C TYR A 356 -19.98 4.54 -2.67
N ARG A 357 -20.80 5.52 -3.07
CA ARG A 357 -21.11 6.72 -2.28
C ARG A 357 -22.60 6.81 -1.97
N PHE A 358 -22.95 7.29 -0.78
CA PHE A 358 -24.35 7.48 -0.40
C PHE A 358 -24.93 8.81 -0.89
N LYS A 359 -26.19 8.80 -1.37
CA LYS A 359 -26.98 9.99 -1.78
C LYS A 359 -27.22 11.03 -0.68
N ASN A 360 -26.99 10.67 0.58
CA ASN A 360 -27.09 11.57 1.74
C ASN A 360 -25.71 12.01 2.26
N ALA A 361 -24.61 11.53 1.67
CA ALA A 361 -23.28 12.06 1.96
C ALA A 361 -23.20 13.49 1.43
N ALA A 362 -22.80 14.42 2.31
CA ALA A 362 -22.70 15.87 2.12
C ALA A 362 -23.03 16.40 0.71
N ARG A 363 -24.25 16.95 0.54
CA ARG A 363 -24.74 17.61 -0.67
C ARG A 363 -24.09 18.99 -0.88
N SER A 364 -22.76 19.02 -0.95
CA SER A 364 -22.02 20.21 -1.35
C SER A 364 -22.03 20.34 -2.88
N GLU A 365 -22.23 21.56 -3.36
CA GLU A 365 -22.06 21.94 -4.78
C GLU A 365 -20.61 22.36 -5.09
N GLU A 366 -19.71 22.28 -4.11
CA GLU A 366 -18.27 22.47 -4.32
C GLU A 366 -17.74 21.51 -5.39
N LYS A 367 -16.83 22.02 -6.22
CA LYS A 367 -16.08 21.22 -7.20
C LYS A 367 -14.88 20.55 -6.52
N ALA A 368 -14.42 19.44 -7.08
CA ALA A 368 -13.16 18.83 -6.69
C ALA A 368 -11.98 19.75 -7.08
N LEU A 369 -10.98 19.87 -6.22
CA LEU A 369 -9.72 20.55 -6.51
C LEU A 369 -8.90 19.77 -7.55
N PHE A 370 -9.01 18.44 -7.52
CA PHE A 370 -8.31 17.52 -8.43
C PHE A 370 -9.23 16.92 -9.51
N ASP A 371 -10.24 17.67 -9.96
CA ASP A 371 -11.21 17.22 -10.96
C ASP A 371 -10.53 16.85 -12.30
N GLY A 372 -10.87 15.68 -12.84
CA GLY A 372 -10.30 15.18 -14.10
C GLY A 372 -8.84 14.70 -14.06
N ILE A 373 -8.10 14.92 -12.95
CA ILE A 373 -6.66 14.61 -12.85
C ILE A 373 -6.40 13.10 -12.84
N PHE A 374 -7.03 12.37 -11.92
CA PHE A 374 -6.94 10.90 -11.84
C PHE A 374 -8.25 10.25 -12.29
N ILE A 375 -9.34 10.63 -11.62
CA ILE A 375 -10.70 10.21 -11.95
C ILE A 375 -11.20 11.06 -13.11
N ALA A 376 -11.60 10.42 -14.20
CA ALA A 376 -12.20 11.07 -15.36
C ALA A 376 -13.50 11.80 -15.00
N LYS A 377 -13.79 12.90 -15.72
CA LYS A 377 -14.99 13.69 -15.45
C LYS A 377 -16.24 12.90 -15.82
N ASP A 378 -17.23 12.94 -14.94
CA ASP A 378 -18.41 12.09 -15.06
C ASP A 378 -19.25 12.40 -16.31
N ASP A 379 -19.24 13.64 -16.79
CA ASP A 379 -19.96 14.07 -17.98
C ASP A 379 -19.29 13.58 -19.27
N GLU A 380 -17.95 13.49 -19.30
CA GLU A 380 -17.19 12.86 -20.38
C GLU A 380 -17.47 11.35 -20.44
N VAL A 381 -17.50 10.69 -19.27
CA VAL A 381 -17.81 9.26 -19.15
C VAL A 381 -19.27 8.96 -19.50
N GLU A 382 -20.24 9.77 -19.04
CA GLU A 382 -21.65 9.60 -19.35
C GLU A 382 -21.93 9.80 -20.86
N ARG A 383 -21.37 10.84 -21.48
CA ARG A 383 -21.45 11.03 -22.95
C ARG A 383 -20.91 9.83 -23.72
N PHE A 384 -19.77 9.27 -23.29
CA PHE A 384 -19.19 8.10 -23.96
C PHE A 384 -20.05 6.85 -23.78
N VAL A 385 -20.51 6.57 -22.56
CA VAL A 385 -21.40 5.43 -22.27
C VAL A 385 -22.69 5.51 -23.10
N ASP A 386 -23.32 6.68 -23.12
CA ASP A 386 -24.56 6.88 -23.86
C ASP A 386 -24.34 6.82 -25.39
N TYR A 387 -23.19 7.29 -25.91
CA TYR A 387 -22.79 7.12 -27.33
C TYR A 387 -22.66 5.64 -27.72
N ILE A 388 -21.95 4.83 -26.90
CA ILE A 388 -21.81 3.40 -27.15
C ILE A 388 -23.18 2.69 -27.06
N HIS A 389 -24.02 3.09 -26.10
CA HIS A 389 -25.36 2.54 -25.89
C HIS A 389 -26.37 2.94 -26.97
N SER A 390 -26.22 4.10 -27.63
CA SER A 390 -27.06 4.50 -28.77
C SER A 390 -26.63 3.86 -30.09
N THR A 391 -25.35 3.55 -30.23
CA THR A 391 -24.74 3.17 -31.52
C THR A 391 -24.57 1.65 -31.68
N THR A 392 -24.63 0.88 -30.59
CA THR A 392 -24.40 -0.58 -30.62
C THR A 392 -25.59 -1.40 -30.10
N ASN A 393 -25.88 -2.52 -30.77
CA ASN A 393 -26.95 -3.43 -30.34
C ASN A 393 -26.52 -4.26 -29.14
N HIS A 394 -27.19 -4.07 -27.99
CA HIS A 394 -26.81 -4.72 -26.74
C HIS A 394 -27.53 -6.04 -26.46
N VAL A 395 -26.77 -7.04 -26.00
CA VAL A 395 -27.33 -8.35 -25.62
C VAL A 395 -27.66 -8.36 -24.12
N SER A 396 -28.93 -8.56 -23.78
CA SER A 396 -29.39 -8.68 -22.40
C SER A 396 -28.99 -10.03 -21.79
N GLY A 397 -28.11 -10.04 -20.79
CA GLY A 397 -27.78 -11.26 -20.06
C GLY A 397 -26.48 -11.18 -19.24
N ARG A 398 -26.06 -12.33 -18.72
CA ARG A 398 -24.69 -12.56 -18.24
C ARG A 398 -24.10 -13.66 -19.11
N GLY A 399 -23.01 -13.37 -19.81
CA GLY A 399 -22.21 -14.41 -20.47
C GLY A 399 -21.59 -15.32 -19.40
N VAL A 400 -21.73 -16.64 -19.57
CA VAL A 400 -21.08 -17.64 -18.70
C VAL A 400 -19.82 -18.17 -19.38
N CYS A 401 -18.78 -18.38 -18.59
CA CYS A 401 -17.54 -19.12 -18.89
C CYS A 401 -17.09 -19.69 -17.53
N GLY A 402 -16.71 -20.96 -17.44
CA GLY A 402 -16.15 -21.54 -16.21
C GLY A 402 -16.83 -21.25 -14.86
N GLY A 403 -18.16 -21.37 -14.74
CA GLY A 403 -18.84 -21.34 -13.43
C GLY A 403 -19.89 -20.25 -13.23
N LYS A 404 -20.61 -20.29 -12.09
CA LYS A 404 -21.70 -19.35 -11.74
C LYS A 404 -21.19 -18.01 -11.15
N TRP A 405 -20.17 -17.40 -11.74
CA TRP A 405 -19.74 -16.05 -11.37
C TRP A 405 -20.55 -15.00 -12.16
N SER A 406 -20.69 -13.81 -11.59
CA SER A 406 -21.41 -12.71 -12.26
C SER A 406 -20.40 -11.78 -12.92
N ALA A 407 -20.15 -12.00 -14.22
CA ALA A 407 -19.38 -11.07 -15.02
C ALA A 407 -20.07 -9.70 -15.15
N ALA A 408 -19.26 -8.68 -15.46
CA ALA A 408 -19.69 -7.41 -16.03
C ALA A 408 -20.60 -7.64 -17.26
N ARG A 409 -21.46 -6.67 -17.56
CA ARG A 409 -22.51 -6.79 -18.57
C ARG A 409 -22.28 -5.84 -19.74
N GLU A 410 -22.99 -6.03 -20.85
CA GLU A 410 -23.06 -4.98 -21.86
C GLU A 410 -23.84 -3.75 -21.35
N THR A 411 -24.93 -3.98 -20.61
CA THR A 411 -25.79 -2.92 -20.05
C THR A 411 -26.23 -3.23 -18.62
N SER A 412 -26.41 -2.17 -17.83
CA SER A 412 -26.96 -2.20 -16.47
C SER A 412 -27.81 -0.95 -16.25
N GLN A 413 -28.85 -1.04 -15.42
CA GLN A 413 -29.64 0.12 -15.00
C GLN A 413 -29.00 0.80 -13.79
N LYS A 414 -29.10 2.14 -13.71
CA LYS A 414 -28.69 2.91 -12.51
C LYS A 414 -29.51 2.43 -11.31
N SER A 415 -28.85 2.14 -10.18
CA SER A 415 -29.56 1.66 -8.99
C SER A 415 -30.56 2.69 -8.42
N SER A 416 -31.79 2.23 -8.15
CA SER A 416 -32.82 3.01 -7.41
C SER A 416 -32.51 3.14 -5.89
N SER A 417 -31.37 2.63 -5.44
CA SER A 417 -30.99 2.59 -4.02
C SER A 417 -30.57 3.95 -3.45
N LYS A 418 -30.15 3.96 -2.17
CA LYS A 418 -29.62 5.13 -1.43
C LYS A 418 -28.20 5.54 -1.85
N ILE A 419 -27.72 5.05 -2.99
CA ILE A 419 -26.37 5.21 -3.53
C ILE A 419 -26.47 5.97 -4.86
N ASP A 420 -25.53 6.89 -5.10
CA ASP A 420 -25.42 7.67 -6.34
C ASP A 420 -24.17 7.31 -7.17
N GLU A 421 -23.07 6.90 -6.54
CA GLU A 421 -21.93 6.24 -7.20
C GLU A 421 -21.88 4.77 -6.75
N GLU A 422 -21.93 3.81 -7.68
CA GLU A 422 -21.91 2.36 -7.38
C GLU A 422 -20.50 1.77 -7.20
N GLY A 423 -19.44 2.52 -7.56
CA GLY A 423 -18.05 2.12 -7.39
C GLY A 423 -17.08 2.96 -8.19
N LEU A 424 -15.87 2.43 -8.42
CA LEU A 424 -14.78 3.08 -9.16
C LEU A 424 -14.13 2.05 -10.09
N GLU A 425 -14.07 2.32 -11.40
CA GLU A 425 -13.30 1.52 -12.36
C GLU A 425 -11.87 2.08 -12.44
N LEU A 426 -10.86 1.22 -12.49
CA LEU A 426 -9.44 1.59 -12.34
C LEU A 426 -8.58 0.99 -13.44
N ALA A 427 -7.63 1.76 -13.96
CA ALA A 427 -6.58 1.30 -14.86
C ALA A 427 -5.19 1.44 -14.21
N VAL A 428 -4.41 0.35 -14.23
CA VAL A 428 -3.13 0.21 -13.53
C VAL A 428 -2.12 -0.50 -14.45
N CYS A 429 -0.84 -0.09 -14.47
CA CYS A 429 0.18 -0.81 -15.25
C CYS A 429 0.78 -2.02 -14.49
N ARG A 430 1.57 -2.87 -15.17
CA ARG A 430 2.26 -4.05 -14.57
C ARG A 430 3.30 -3.76 -13.46
N HIS A 431 3.49 -2.50 -13.09
CA HIS A 431 4.30 -2.05 -11.95
C HIS A 431 3.44 -1.57 -10.77
N GLY A 432 2.11 -1.78 -10.83
CA GLY A 432 1.18 -1.35 -9.79
C GLY A 432 1.00 0.17 -9.70
N VAL A 433 1.27 0.91 -10.78
CA VAL A 433 1.10 2.37 -10.85
C VAL A 433 -0.31 2.68 -11.36
N PHE A 434 -1.06 3.50 -10.63
CA PHE A 434 -2.34 4.05 -11.08
C PHE A 434 -2.14 4.92 -12.32
N LEU A 435 -2.95 4.72 -13.35
CA LEU A 435 -2.90 5.53 -14.58
C LEU A 435 -4.10 6.49 -14.63
N THR A 436 -5.31 5.96 -14.53
CA THR A 436 -6.55 6.75 -14.49
C THR A 436 -7.71 5.90 -13.95
N ALA A 437 -8.81 6.53 -13.59
CA ALA A 437 -10.01 5.91 -13.04
C ALA A 437 -11.28 6.57 -13.59
N LEU A 438 -12.45 5.98 -13.34
CA LEU A 438 -13.74 6.64 -13.52
C LEU A 438 -14.76 6.21 -12.46
N ASN A 439 -15.79 7.02 -12.24
CA ASN A 439 -16.90 6.65 -11.36
C ASN A 439 -17.92 5.76 -12.07
N MET A 440 -18.33 4.67 -11.41
CA MET A 440 -19.43 3.84 -11.87
C MET A 440 -20.77 4.38 -11.36
N PHE A 441 -21.69 4.77 -12.25
CA PHE A 441 -23.05 5.26 -11.92
C PHE A 441 -24.16 4.21 -12.10
N ARG A 442 -23.79 3.07 -12.68
CA ARG A 442 -24.55 1.84 -12.85
C ARG A 442 -23.56 0.69 -12.67
N GLY A 443 -23.99 -0.48 -12.24
CA GLY A 443 -23.07 -1.61 -12.00
C GLY A 443 -22.23 -1.98 -13.25
N GLU A 444 -21.08 -2.63 -13.03
CA GLU A 444 -20.07 -3.05 -14.02
C GLU A 444 -20.61 -3.28 -15.45
N ILE A 445 -20.29 -2.36 -16.37
CA ILE A 445 -20.60 -2.46 -17.80
C ILE A 445 -19.32 -2.33 -18.64
N TYR A 446 -19.25 -3.04 -19.77
CA TYR A 446 -18.08 -3.01 -20.66
C TYR A 446 -17.76 -1.63 -21.26
N ALA A 447 -18.68 -0.67 -21.22
CA ALA A 447 -18.40 0.70 -21.64
C ALA A 447 -17.40 1.43 -20.71
N TYR A 448 -17.24 1.00 -19.45
CA TYR A 448 -16.26 1.55 -18.52
C TYR A 448 -14.81 1.15 -18.86
N PRO A 449 -14.43 -0.13 -18.94
CA PRO A 449 -13.09 -0.52 -19.37
C PRO A 449 -12.81 -0.04 -20.81
N LEU A 450 -13.82 0.04 -21.67
CA LEU A 450 -13.69 0.62 -23.01
C LEU A 450 -13.33 2.11 -22.99
N TYR A 451 -13.94 2.92 -22.12
CA TYR A 451 -13.55 4.33 -21.95
C TYR A 451 -12.10 4.43 -21.48
N LEU A 452 -11.69 3.61 -20.50
CA LEU A 452 -10.32 3.62 -19.99
C LEU A 452 -9.31 3.16 -21.04
N GLN A 453 -9.64 2.13 -21.83
CA GLN A 453 -8.84 1.67 -22.97
C GLN A 453 -8.65 2.80 -23.99
N ASN A 454 -9.73 3.49 -24.36
CA ASN A 454 -9.70 4.60 -25.32
C ASN A 454 -8.91 5.80 -24.79
N LYS A 455 -9.05 6.15 -23.51
CA LYS A 455 -8.31 7.25 -22.88
C LYS A 455 -6.80 7.00 -22.84
N LEU A 456 -6.38 5.74 -22.73
CA LEU A 456 -4.98 5.33 -22.66
C LEU A 456 -4.34 4.98 -24.02
N ALA A 457 -5.14 4.78 -25.08
CA ALA A 457 -4.66 4.36 -26.40
C ALA A 457 -3.78 5.37 -27.16
N ASN A 458 -3.64 6.60 -26.65
CA ASN A 458 -2.67 7.58 -27.15
C ASN A 458 -1.20 7.15 -26.91
N THR A 459 -0.99 6.21 -25.98
CA THR A 459 0.30 5.58 -25.70
C THR A 459 0.31 4.17 -26.28
N PRO A 460 1.42 3.67 -26.87
CA PRO A 460 1.52 2.28 -27.30
C PRO A 460 1.36 1.33 -26.11
N ILE A 461 0.33 0.47 -26.15
CA ILE A 461 0.06 -0.57 -25.13
C ILE A 461 0.00 -1.93 -25.83
N SER A 462 0.78 -2.91 -25.36
CA SER A 462 0.80 -4.24 -26.00
C SER A 462 -0.35 -5.16 -25.55
N PHE A 463 -0.79 -5.09 -24.30
CA PHE A 463 -1.82 -5.95 -23.72
C PHE A 463 -2.84 -5.18 -22.87
N PHE A 464 -4.12 -5.56 -22.99
CA PHE A 464 -5.21 -5.06 -22.17
C PHE A 464 -5.80 -6.20 -21.32
N ALA A 465 -5.52 -6.17 -20.01
CA ALA A 465 -5.79 -7.23 -19.06
C ALA A 465 -7.08 -7.02 -18.26
N MET A 466 -7.93 -8.06 -18.22
CA MET A 466 -9.18 -8.08 -17.45
C MET A 466 -9.69 -9.53 -17.24
N ASP A 467 -10.38 -9.78 -16.14
CA ASP A 467 -10.92 -11.10 -15.74
C ASP A 467 -11.95 -11.70 -16.70
N VAL A 468 -12.58 -10.84 -17.51
CA VAL A 468 -13.66 -11.19 -18.44
C VAL A 468 -13.31 -10.87 -19.90
N THR A 469 -12.01 -10.82 -20.22
CA THR A 469 -11.47 -10.62 -21.58
C THR A 469 -12.13 -11.51 -22.63
N CYS A 470 -12.43 -12.78 -22.32
CA CYS A 470 -13.11 -13.71 -23.23
C CYS A 470 -14.54 -13.29 -23.63
N LYS A 471 -15.16 -12.34 -22.92
CA LYS A 471 -16.46 -11.72 -23.26
C LYS A 471 -16.29 -10.28 -23.75
N TYR A 472 -15.34 -9.54 -23.18
CA TYR A 472 -15.05 -8.17 -23.58
C TYR A 472 -14.44 -8.07 -24.99
N TRP A 473 -13.52 -8.95 -25.39
CA TRP A 473 -12.90 -8.84 -26.71
C TRP A 473 -13.88 -9.06 -27.86
N PRO A 474 -14.79 -10.06 -27.81
CA PRO A 474 -15.90 -10.17 -28.76
C PRO A 474 -16.83 -8.95 -28.76
N TYR A 475 -17.08 -8.35 -27.58
CA TYR A 475 -17.84 -7.11 -27.46
C TYR A 475 -17.13 -5.93 -28.14
N LEU A 476 -15.84 -5.71 -27.89
CA LEU A 476 -15.02 -4.68 -28.54
C LEU A 476 -15.06 -4.84 -30.07
N ASN A 477 -14.87 -6.06 -30.58
CA ASN A 477 -14.98 -6.37 -32.02
C ASN A 477 -16.38 -6.15 -32.62
N LYS A 478 -17.43 -6.11 -31.80
CA LYS A 478 -18.79 -5.70 -32.22
C LYS A 478 -18.89 -4.18 -32.23
N VAL A 479 -18.40 -3.52 -31.18
CA VAL A 479 -18.41 -2.05 -31.05
C VAL A 479 -17.65 -1.40 -32.20
N THR A 480 -16.42 -1.83 -32.51
CA THR A 480 -15.58 -1.19 -33.54
C THR A 480 -16.13 -1.33 -34.97
N LYS A 481 -17.09 -2.23 -35.22
CA LYS A 481 -17.81 -2.31 -36.50
C LYS A 481 -18.90 -1.23 -36.63
N SER A 482 -19.43 -0.75 -35.51
CA SER A 482 -20.43 0.32 -35.44
C SER A 482 -19.81 1.69 -35.14
N CYS A 483 -18.62 1.70 -34.53
CA CYS A 483 -17.83 2.85 -34.11
C CYS A 483 -16.40 2.73 -34.69
N PRO A 484 -16.19 2.96 -36.01
CA PRO A 484 -14.91 2.68 -36.68
C PRO A 484 -13.73 3.48 -36.14
N GLU A 485 -13.97 4.67 -35.58
CA GLU A 485 -12.96 5.49 -34.91
C GLU A 485 -12.31 4.77 -33.71
N LEU A 486 -13.01 3.81 -33.09
CA LEU A 486 -12.49 2.96 -32.02
C LEU A 486 -11.73 1.72 -32.53
N GLN A 487 -11.61 1.51 -33.85
CA GLN A 487 -10.91 0.35 -34.41
C GLN A 487 -9.45 0.26 -33.97
N HIS A 488 -8.80 1.40 -33.70
CA HIS A 488 -7.42 1.48 -33.22
C HIS A 488 -7.21 0.75 -31.88
N LEU A 489 -8.25 0.56 -31.06
CA LEU A 489 -8.18 -0.17 -29.78
C LEU A 489 -7.88 -1.68 -29.96
N LEU A 490 -8.15 -2.23 -31.15
CA LEU A 490 -7.80 -3.62 -31.50
C LEU A 490 -6.31 -3.84 -31.78
N SER A 491 -5.48 -2.78 -31.72
CA SER A 491 -4.01 -2.89 -31.78
C SER A 491 -3.41 -3.49 -30.50
N MET A 492 -4.05 -3.26 -29.35
CA MET A 492 -3.73 -3.94 -28.10
C MET A 492 -4.12 -5.41 -28.21
N LYS A 493 -3.40 -6.31 -27.53
CA LYS A 493 -3.81 -7.72 -27.44
C LYS A 493 -4.76 -7.94 -26.24
N PRO A 494 -5.77 -8.82 -26.38
CA PRO A 494 -6.56 -9.27 -25.24
C PRO A 494 -5.68 -9.98 -24.23
N PHE A 495 -5.88 -9.76 -22.94
CA PHE A 495 -5.18 -10.51 -21.89
C PHE A 495 -6.18 -10.93 -20.80
N LEU A 496 -6.29 -12.22 -20.53
CA LEU A 496 -7.02 -12.74 -19.37
C LEU A 496 -6.03 -12.89 -18.22
N SER A 497 -6.36 -12.29 -17.07
CA SER A 497 -5.48 -12.28 -15.91
C SER A 497 -5.14 -13.70 -15.45
N VAL A 498 -3.88 -13.97 -15.09
CA VAL A 498 -3.31 -15.31 -14.94
C VAL A 498 -3.98 -16.11 -13.82
N PHE A 499 -4.25 -15.48 -12.68
CA PHE A 499 -4.94 -16.15 -11.57
C PHE A 499 -6.42 -16.37 -11.90
N HIS A 500 -7.09 -15.35 -12.43
CA HIS A 500 -8.48 -15.48 -12.89
C HIS A 500 -8.65 -16.48 -14.04
N ALA A 501 -7.67 -16.69 -14.91
CA ALA A 501 -7.72 -17.68 -15.99
C ALA A 501 -7.97 -19.10 -15.47
N LYS A 502 -7.38 -19.47 -14.32
CA LYS A 502 -7.62 -20.77 -13.64
C LYS A 502 -9.08 -20.94 -13.15
N ALA A 503 -9.87 -19.87 -13.14
CA ALA A 503 -11.30 -19.89 -12.83
C ALA A 503 -12.20 -20.16 -14.04
N HIS A 504 -11.68 -20.01 -15.28
CA HIS A 504 -12.36 -20.29 -16.55
C HIS A 504 -12.21 -21.78 -16.95
N ASP A 505 -12.76 -22.17 -18.10
CA ASP A 505 -12.48 -23.48 -18.73
C ASP A 505 -11.09 -23.49 -19.39
N PHE A 506 -10.51 -24.67 -19.61
CA PHE A 506 -9.13 -24.81 -20.10
C PHE A 506 -8.93 -24.28 -21.53
N LYS A 507 -9.94 -24.32 -22.41
CA LYS A 507 -9.84 -23.70 -23.74
C LYS A 507 -9.74 -22.17 -23.62
N CYS A 508 -10.57 -21.56 -22.77
CA CYS A 508 -10.49 -20.15 -22.44
C CYS A 508 -9.13 -19.78 -21.80
N GLU A 509 -8.61 -20.64 -20.93
CA GLU A 509 -7.28 -20.51 -20.33
C GLU A 509 -6.19 -20.46 -21.41
N VAL A 510 -6.08 -21.48 -22.27
CA VAL A 510 -5.08 -21.57 -23.36
C VAL A 510 -5.18 -20.39 -24.33
N LYS A 511 -6.40 -19.99 -24.69
CA LYS A 511 -6.65 -18.96 -25.70
C LYS A 511 -6.39 -17.53 -25.21
N TRP A 512 -6.75 -17.20 -23.97
CA TRP A 512 -6.76 -15.82 -23.49
C TRP A 512 -5.76 -15.54 -22.36
N SER A 513 -5.28 -16.54 -21.60
CA SER A 513 -4.39 -16.31 -20.45
C SER A 513 -3.08 -15.65 -20.86
N GLY A 514 -2.67 -14.61 -20.13
CA GLY A 514 -1.36 -13.99 -20.30
C GLY A 514 -0.18 -14.96 -20.20
N ALA A 515 -0.31 -16.00 -19.36
CA ALA A 515 0.70 -17.03 -19.16
C ALA A 515 1.05 -17.82 -20.44
N TYR A 516 0.20 -17.78 -21.47
CA TYR A 516 0.37 -18.54 -22.71
C TYR A 516 0.51 -17.65 -23.96
N GLN A 517 0.46 -16.32 -23.80
CA GLN A 517 0.52 -15.36 -24.90
C GLN A 517 1.92 -14.75 -25.10
N GLN A 518 2.48 -14.95 -26.29
CA GLN A 518 3.81 -14.45 -26.66
C GLN A 518 3.92 -12.92 -26.51
N GLY A 519 4.99 -12.48 -25.84
CA GLY A 519 5.26 -11.10 -25.45
C GLY A 519 4.85 -10.75 -24.02
N ALA A 520 4.05 -11.56 -23.33
CA ALA A 520 3.52 -11.22 -22.00
C ALA A 520 4.56 -11.25 -20.86
N GLY A 521 5.67 -12.00 -21.00
CA GLY A 521 6.58 -12.28 -19.89
C GLY A 521 5.87 -12.96 -18.70
N LEU A 522 6.25 -12.56 -17.48
CA LEU A 522 5.56 -12.89 -16.22
C LEU A 522 4.54 -11.81 -15.79
N THR A 523 3.98 -11.04 -16.73
CA THR A 523 2.84 -10.17 -16.40
C THR A 523 1.69 -11.01 -15.84
N LEU A 524 1.06 -10.55 -14.76
CA LEU A 524 -0.02 -11.32 -14.12
C LEU A 524 -1.40 -10.83 -14.53
N GLY A 525 -1.60 -9.51 -14.65
CA GLY A 525 -2.93 -8.91 -14.80
C GLY A 525 -3.63 -8.59 -13.47
N GLU A 526 -3.05 -9.02 -12.35
CA GLU A 526 -3.57 -8.88 -10.97
C GLU A 526 -3.09 -7.60 -10.27
N GLU A 527 -2.32 -6.73 -10.94
CA GLU A 527 -1.74 -5.52 -10.34
C GLU A 527 -2.83 -4.49 -9.96
N VAL A 528 -3.96 -4.53 -10.67
CA VAL A 528 -5.17 -3.77 -10.33
C VAL A 528 -5.80 -4.27 -9.02
N GLU A 529 -5.70 -5.56 -8.68
CA GLU A 529 -6.22 -6.10 -7.42
C GLU A 529 -5.42 -5.64 -6.20
N GLN A 530 -4.10 -5.51 -6.31
CA GLN A 530 -3.27 -4.90 -5.25
C GLN A 530 -3.69 -3.44 -4.99
N CYS A 531 -3.87 -2.68 -6.08
CA CYS A 531 -4.31 -1.30 -6.06
C CYS A 531 -5.74 -1.17 -5.49
N ASN A 532 -6.62 -2.10 -5.84
CA ASN A 532 -7.95 -2.26 -5.27
C ASN A 532 -7.89 -2.54 -3.77
N ALA A 533 -7.00 -3.40 -3.29
CA ALA A 533 -6.82 -3.69 -1.87
C ALA A 533 -6.36 -2.44 -1.08
N PHE A 534 -5.50 -1.60 -1.66
CA PHE A 534 -5.14 -0.30 -1.10
C PHE A 534 -6.35 0.63 -1.00
N LEU A 535 -6.99 0.97 -2.15
CA LEU A 535 -8.09 1.93 -2.17
C LEU A 535 -9.32 1.42 -1.39
N SER A 536 -9.58 0.11 -1.36
CA SER A 536 -10.67 -0.52 -0.58
C SER A 536 -10.69 -0.11 0.88
N ARG A 537 -9.51 0.11 1.48
CA ARG A 537 -9.40 0.53 2.89
C ARG A 537 -9.83 1.99 3.07
N ILE A 538 -9.58 2.83 2.06
CA ILE A 538 -10.00 4.24 2.02
C ILE A 538 -11.52 4.37 1.86
N ALA A 539 -12.14 3.46 1.11
CA ALA A 539 -13.58 3.41 0.84
C ALA A 539 -14.47 3.45 2.10
N VAL A 540 -13.96 2.92 3.22
CA VAL A 540 -14.62 2.98 4.55
C VAL A 540 -14.94 4.43 4.95
N THR A 541 -14.08 5.38 4.57
CA THR A 541 -14.23 6.81 4.86
C THR A 541 -14.85 7.60 3.71
N THR A 542 -14.46 7.35 2.45
CA THR A 542 -14.88 8.19 1.30
C THR A 542 -16.33 8.02 0.89
N LYS A 543 -16.97 6.86 1.17
CA LYS A 543 -18.41 6.64 0.92
C LYS A 543 -19.36 7.61 1.64
N HIS A 544 -18.85 8.29 2.67
CA HIS A 544 -19.57 9.29 3.48
C HIS A 544 -19.15 10.74 3.19
N MET A 545 -18.20 10.97 2.28
CA MET A 545 -17.74 12.31 1.90
C MET A 545 -18.65 12.92 0.82
N SER A 546 -18.56 14.25 0.63
CA SER A 546 -19.11 14.89 -0.57
C SER A 546 -18.45 14.32 -1.83
N LYS A 547 -19.09 14.51 -2.99
CA LYS A 547 -18.55 14.08 -4.29
C LYS A 547 -17.16 14.66 -4.57
N ALA A 548 -16.98 15.97 -4.36
CA ALA A 548 -15.70 16.64 -4.46
C ALA A 548 -14.65 16.04 -3.51
N GLY A 549 -14.95 16.01 -2.21
CA GLY A 549 -14.01 15.48 -1.22
C GLY A 549 -13.65 14.00 -1.40
N ARG A 550 -14.55 13.18 -1.97
CA ARG A 550 -14.25 11.80 -2.39
C ARG A 550 -13.25 11.79 -3.55
N THR A 551 -13.49 12.60 -4.58
CA THR A 551 -12.60 12.73 -5.75
C THR A 551 -11.21 13.21 -5.35
N ASP A 552 -11.14 14.26 -4.54
CA ASP A 552 -9.89 14.83 -4.05
C ASP A 552 -9.12 13.82 -3.20
N LYS A 553 -9.79 13.15 -2.25
CA LYS A 553 -9.10 12.20 -1.37
C LYS A 553 -8.66 10.93 -2.10
N LEU A 554 -9.39 10.46 -3.10
CA LEU A 554 -8.95 9.32 -3.91
C LEU A 554 -7.77 9.70 -4.81
N THR A 555 -7.82 10.87 -5.46
CA THR A 555 -6.74 11.35 -6.34
C THR A 555 -5.44 11.55 -5.56
N LEU A 556 -5.47 12.26 -4.43
CA LEU A 556 -4.32 12.46 -3.57
C LEU A 556 -3.67 11.13 -3.12
N MET A 557 -4.48 10.15 -2.74
CA MET A 557 -3.96 8.86 -2.27
C MET A 557 -3.42 8.00 -3.41
N ALA A 558 -3.93 8.15 -4.64
CA ALA A 558 -3.34 7.56 -5.82
C ALA A 558 -2.00 8.21 -6.20
N MET A 559 -1.88 9.54 -6.11
CA MET A 559 -0.60 10.26 -6.30
C MET A 559 0.48 9.76 -5.33
N ARG A 560 0.14 9.60 -4.05
CA ARG A 560 1.10 9.14 -3.04
C ARG A 560 1.46 7.66 -3.15
N TRP A 561 0.52 6.81 -3.56
CA TRP A 561 0.81 5.42 -3.91
C TRP A 561 1.79 5.35 -5.09
N ASN A 562 1.55 6.13 -6.14
CA ASN A 562 2.44 6.20 -7.28
C ASN A 562 3.83 6.72 -6.91
N GLN A 563 3.93 7.75 -6.06
CA GLN A 563 5.22 8.24 -5.55
C GLN A 563 6.00 7.14 -4.82
N GLN A 564 5.33 6.33 -3.99
CA GLN A 564 5.97 5.19 -3.32
C GLN A 564 6.47 4.15 -4.34
N LYS A 565 5.65 3.81 -5.35
CA LYS A 565 6.05 2.91 -6.45
C LYS A 565 7.24 3.45 -7.24
N PHE A 566 7.30 4.75 -7.52
CA PHE A 566 8.42 5.38 -8.23
C PHE A 566 9.71 5.34 -7.41
N ASN A 567 9.63 5.65 -6.10
CA ASN A 567 10.78 5.59 -5.20
C ASN A 567 11.38 4.17 -5.11
N ASN A 568 10.54 3.13 -5.16
CA ASN A 568 10.94 1.73 -5.03
C ASN A 568 11.23 1.03 -6.37
N LEU A 569 11.00 1.69 -7.52
CA LEU A 569 11.01 1.08 -8.85
C LEU A 569 12.35 0.42 -9.22
N ALA A 570 13.48 1.00 -8.78
CA ALA A 570 14.80 0.42 -8.94
C ALA A 570 14.93 -0.95 -8.25
N THR A 571 14.51 -1.02 -6.97
CA THR A 571 14.56 -2.23 -6.14
C THR A 571 13.62 -3.30 -6.70
N SER A 572 12.39 -2.92 -7.05
CA SER A 572 11.38 -3.82 -7.61
C SER A 572 11.83 -4.46 -8.93
N LEU A 573 12.32 -3.67 -9.89
CA LEU A 573 12.82 -4.18 -11.17
C LEU A 573 14.05 -5.09 -10.99
N ALA A 574 14.99 -4.73 -10.11
CA ALA A 574 16.14 -5.56 -9.81
C ALA A 574 15.73 -6.91 -9.19
N CYS A 575 14.81 -6.89 -8.23
CA CYS A 575 14.23 -8.10 -7.62
C CYS A 575 13.52 -8.98 -8.66
N ARG A 576 12.69 -8.38 -9.53
CA ARG A 576 11.97 -9.07 -10.61
C ARG A 576 12.93 -9.76 -11.59
N TYR A 577 14.03 -9.10 -11.99
CA TYR A 577 15.07 -9.71 -12.84
C TYR A 577 15.80 -10.88 -12.16
N GLN A 578 16.16 -10.73 -10.88
CA GLN A 578 16.85 -11.76 -10.11
C GLN A 578 15.93 -12.98 -9.86
N LYS A 579 14.65 -12.76 -9.51
CA LYS A 579 13.64 -13.82 -9.38
C LYS A 579 13.42 -14.54 -10.71
N ALA A 580 13.23 -13.81 -11.82
CA ALA A 580 13.04 -14.41 -13.15
C ALA A 580 14.26 -15.23 -13.59
N THR A 581 15.49 -14.80 -13.29
CA THR A 581 16.71 -15.55 -13.60
C THR A 581 16.78 -16.87 -12.83
N LYS A 582 16.61 -16.85 -11.50
CA LYS A 582 16.60 -18.08 -10.68
C LYS A 582 15.48 -19.04 -11.07
N ARG A 583 14.28 -18.53 -11.37
CA ARG A 583 13.13 -19.35 -11.79
C ARG A 583 13.34 -19.96 -13.19
N LEU A 584 14.00 -19.25 -14.12
CA LEU A 584 14.36 -19.79 -15.43
C LEU A 584 15.31 -20.97 -15.32
N GLU A 585 16.34 -20.87 -14.46
CA GLU A 585 17.28 -21.96 -14.21
C GLU A 585 16.57 -23.22 -13.66
N SER A 586 15.64 -23.05 -12.71
CA SER A 586 14.80 -24.16 -12.21
C SER A 586 13.92 -24.76 -13.30
N GLN A 587 13.16 -23.94 -14.03
CA GLN A 587 12.20 -24.44 -15.02
C GLN A 587 12.86 -25.11 -16.24
N LEU A 588 14.10 -24.74 -16.57
CA LEU A 588 14.90 -25.46 -17.56
C LEU A 588 15.32 -26.86 -17.05
N GLN A 589 15.66 -26.99 -15.76
CA GLN A 589 15.94 -28.29 -15.13
C GLN A 589 14.67 -29.16 -15.04
N ASP A 590 13.52 -28.55 -14.73
CA ASP A 590 12.22 -29.22 -14.69
C ASP A 590 11.81 -29.74 -16.09
N LEU A 591 12.01 -28.93 -17.14
CA LEU A 591 11.75 -29.30 -18.53
C LEU A 591 12.62 -30.47 -19.01
N GLU A 592 13.93 -30.43 -18.72
CA GLU A 592 14.84 -31.52 -19.11
C GLU A 592 14.55 -32.79 -18.30
N SER A 593 14.25 -32.67 -17.00
CA SER A 593 13.81 -33.79 -16.16
C SER A 593 12.54 -34.44 -16.69
N MET A 594 11.55 -33.65 -17.12
CA MET A 594 10.32 -34.15 -17.73
C MET A 594 10.60 -34.88 -19.05
N ARG A 595 11.45 -34.31 -19.92
CA ARG A 595 11.83 -34.92 -21.20
C ARG A 595 12.52 -36.27 -21.02
N ILE A 596 13.41 -36.39 -20.02
CA ILE A 596 14.05 -37.65 -19.64
C ILE A 596 13.02 -38.65 -19.09
N GLN A 597 12.14 -38.22 -18.18
CA GLN A 597 11.12 -39.09 -17.56
C GLN A 597 10.09 -39.64 -18.55
N LEU A 598 9.67 -38.83 -19.52
CA LEU A 598 8.71 -39.21 -20.56
C LEU A 598 9.39 -39.85 -21.79
N ALA A 599 10.73 -39.90 -21.82
CA ALA A 599 11.54 -40.38 -22.95
C ALA A 599 11.23 -39.69 -24.29
N VAL A 600 11.00 -38.36 -24.27
CA VAL A 600 10.61 -37.57 -25.45
C VAL A 600 11.64 -36.53 -25.90
N THR A 601 11.71 -36.35 -27.20
CA THR A 601 12.52 -35.32 -27.86
C THR A 601 11.92 -33.93 -27.70
N GLN A 602 12.72 -32.88 -27.92
CA GLN A 602 12.21 -31.50 -27.95
C GLN A 602 11.15 -31.32 -29.05
N VAL A 603 11.27 -32.03 -30.18
CA VAL A 603 10.34 -31.90 -31.32
C VAL A 603 8.95 -32.43 -30.96
N GLU A 604 8.87 -33.54 -30.22
CA GLU A 604 7.58 -34.10 -29.77
C GLU A 604 6.90 -33.18 -28.75
N VAL A 605 7.66 -32.61 -27.82
CA VAL A 605 7.16 -31.63 -26.84
C VAL A 605 6.63 -30.36 -27.52
N GLU A 606 7.30 -29.88 -28.58
CA GLU A 606 6.82 -28.77 -29.41
C GLU A 606 5.59 -29.13 -30.25
N GLY A 607 5.48 -30.38 -30.69
CA GLY A 607 4.26 -30.95 -31.26
C GLY A 607 3.10 -30.84 -30.29
N TRP A 608 3.24 -31.33 -29.06
CA TRP A 608 2.20 -31.25 -28.02
C TRP A 608 1.77 -29.81 -27.67
N VAL A 609 2.70 -28.86 -27.74
CA VAL A 609 2.39 -27.43 -27.58
C VAL A 609 1.50 -26.91 -28.71
N THR A 610 1.72 -27.40 -29.94
CA THR A 610 0.91 -27.08 -31.11
C THR A 610 -0.47 -27.73 -31.01
N ASP A 611 -0.51 -29.03 -30.69
CA ASP A 611 -1.74 -29.80 -30.47
C ASP A 611 -2.70 -29.10 -29.50
N ILE A 612 -2.19 -28.59 -28.38
CA ILE A 612 -3.02 -27.91 -27.36
C ILE A 612 -3.55 -26.55 -27.84
N LYS A 613 -2.76 -25.81 -28.61
CA LYS A 613 -3.22 -24.54 -29.19
C LYS A 613 -4.28 -24.76 -30.26
N GLU A 614 -4.08 -25.74 -31.14
CA GLU A 614 -5.06 -26.13 -32.15
C GLU A 614 -6.34 -26.69 -31.51
N TRP A 615 -6.22 -27.53 -30.49
CA TRP A 615 -7.34 -28.02 -29.69
C TRP A 615 -8.15 -26.89 -29.02
N ALA A 616 -7.48 -25.84 -28.54
CA ALA A 616 -8.14 -24.68 -27.93
C ALA A 616 -8.83 -23.78 -28.97
N GLU A 617 -8.26 -23.61 -30.15
CA GLU A 617 -8.86 -22.87 -31.27
C GLU A 617 -9.93 -23.67 -32.03
N ALA A 618 -9.91 -25.00 -31.95
CA ALA A 618 -10.90 -25.87 -32.57
C ALA A 618 -12.32 -25.54 -32.05
N THR A 619 -13.09 -24.91 -32.93
CA THR A 619 -14.49 -24.57 -32.70
C THR A 619 -15.29 -25.88 -32.56
N THR A 620 -16.02 -26.02 -31.46
CA THR A 620 -16.88 -27.19 -31.24
C THR A 620 -17.86 -27.32 -32.41
N SER A 621 -17.72 -28.39 -33.19
CA SER A 621 -18.53 -28.59 -34.39
C SER A 621 -19.99 -28.74 -33.99
N GLN A 622 -20.88 -27.97 -34.62
CA GLN A 622 -22.33 -27.89 -34.32
C GLN A 622 -23.13 -29.19 -34.62
N LYS A 623 -22.47 -30.36 -34.64
CA LYS A 623 -23.09 -31.66 -34.93
C LYS A 623 -23.98 -32.18 -33.80
N ASN A 624 -23.86 -31.70 -32.55
CA ASN A 624 -24.77 -32.06 -31.46
C ASN A 624 -24.88 -30.98 -30.35
N ALA A 625 -25.57 -29.87 -30.65
CA ALA A 625 -25.70 -28.73 -29.72
C ALA A 625 -26.31 -29.06 -28.33
N ASP A 626 -27.18 -30.07 -28.20
CA ASP A 626 -27.71 -30.50 -26.89
C ASP A 626 -26.69 -31.34 -26.10
N LEU A 627 -25.84 -32.12 -26.76
CA LEU A 627 -24.74 -32.83 -26.09
C LEU A 627 -23.71 -31.82 -25.58
N ASP A 628 -23.35 -30.83 -26.40
CA ASP A 628 -22.45 -29.74 -26.02
C ASP A 628 -23.01 -28.93 -24.83
N ALA A 629 -24.32 -28.66 -24.81
CA ALA A 629 -24.97 -27.98 -23.68
C ALA A 629 -24.89 -28.80 -22.37
N VAL A 630 -25.00 -30.12 -22.46
CA VAL A 630 -24.86 -31.05 -21.33
C VAL A 630 -23.41 -31.15 -20.87
N ILE A 631 -22.45 -31.31 -21.79
CA ILE A 631 -21.00 -31.30 -21.53
C ILE A 631 -20.60 -30.03 -20.78
N ASN A 632 -20.89 -28.85 -21.33
CA ASN A 632 -20.61 -27.56 -20.70
C ASN A 632 -21.23 -27.46 -19.30
N ARG A 633 -22.42 -28.05 -19.11
CA ARG A 633 -23.10 -28.03 -17.81
C ARG A 633 -22.41 -28.91 -16.77
N ILE A 634 -21.83 -30.04 -17.17
CA ILE A 634 -21.04 -30.93 -16.30
C ILE A 634 -19.76 -30.23 -15.86
N GLU A 635 -19.00 -29.68 -16.82
CA GLU A 635 -17.73 -28.98 -16.54
C GLU A 635 -17.94 -27.83 -15.53
N VAL A 636 -18.97 -27.00 -15.76
CA VAL A 636 -19.38 -25.90 -14.87
C VAL A 636 -19.74 -26.36 -13.47
N LEU A 637 -20.42 -27.50 -13.32
CA LEU A 637 -20.83 -28.03 -12.01
C LEU A 637 -19.65 -28.64 -11.26
N VAL A 638 -18.82 -29.44 -11.91
CA VAL A 638 -17.60 -30.01 -11.33
C VAL A 638 -16.64 -28.92 -10.87
N ALA A 639 -16.35 -27.93 -11.71
CA ALA A 639 -15.47 -26.82 -11.36
C ALA A 639 -16.02 -25.96 -10.19
N SER A 640 -17.34 -25.89 -10.03
CA SER A 640 -17.98 -25.25 -8.87
C SER A 640 -17.84 -26.09 -7.60
N ILE A 641 -18.07 -27.40 -7.69
CA ILE A 641 -18.00 -28.34 -6.56
C ILE A 641 -16.58 -28.46 -6.01
N LYS A 642 -15.56 -28.62 -6.88
CA LYS A 642 -14.14 -28.68 -6.47
C LYS A 642 -13.72 -27.42 -5.74
N ARG A 643 -13.94 -26.25 -6.33
CA ARG A 643 -13.65 -24.94 -5.70
C ARG A 643 -14.35 -24.79 -4.35
N ARG A 644 -15.66 -25.09 -4.24
CA ARG A 644 -16.36 -25.04 -2.95
C ARG A 644 -15.81 -26.02 -1.91
N SER A 645 -15.32 -27.19 -2.34
CA SER A 645 -14.74 -28.21 -1.46
C SER A 645 -13.38 -27.77 -0.91
N GLN A 646 -12.54 -27.12 -1.73
CA GLN A 646 -11.29 -26.49 -1.29
C GLN A 646 -11.56 -25.36 -0.28
N ARG A 647 -12.47 -24.43 -0.59
CA ARG A 647 -12.85 -23.31 0.30
C ARG A 647 -13.49 -23.73 1.63
N LEU A 648 -14.03 -24.97 1.71
CA LEU A 648 -14.71 -25.47 2.91
C LEU A 648 -13.79 -25.56 4.12
N TYR A 649 -12.49 -25.76 3.91
CA TYR A 649 -11.48 -25.91 4.96
C TYR A 649 -10.37 -24.87 4.92
N LYS A 650 -10.06 -24.26 3.75
CA LYS A 650 -9.06 -23.19 3.66
C LYS A 650 -9.59 -21.81 4.12
N ASP A 651 -10.81 -21.42 3.73
CA ASP A 651 -11.21 -19.99 3.77
C ASP A 651 -12.33 -19.66 4.79
N THR A 652 -12.78 -20.62 5.61
CA THR A 652 -14.02 -20.46 6.39
C THR A 652 -13.92 -20.98 7.83
N ASP A 653 -13.55 -20.09 8.75
CA ASP A 653 -13.43 -20.40 10.19
C ASP A 653 -14.77 -20.68 10.89
N GLY A 654 -15.83 -20.01 10.43
CA GLY A 654 -17.15 -20.08 11.06
C GLY A 654 -17.96 -21.33 10.70
N SER A 655 -18.45 -22.05 11.71
CA SER A 655 -19.33 -23.23 11.55
C SER A 655 -20.56 -22.97 10.67
N LYS A 656 -21.21 -21.81 10.83
CA LYS A 656 -22.34 -21.34 10.00
C LYS A 656 -21.96 -21.07 8.53
N GLY A 657 -20.69 -20.76 8.25
CA GLY A 657 -20.16 -20.63 6.89
C GLY A 657 -19.96 -22.00 6.26
N ARG A 658 -19.20 -22.88 6.94
CA ARG A 658 -18.96 -24.27 6.49
C ARG A 658 -20.25 -25.05 6.25
N ALA A 659 -21.28 -24.86 7.10
CA ALA A 659 -22.60 -25.46 6.91
C ALA A 659 -23.33 -24.98 5.64
N ARG A 660 -23.20 -23.69 5.27
CA ARG A 660 -23.76 -23.15 4.01
C ARG A 660 -23.01 -23.70 2.79
N ILE A 661 -21.69 -23.78 2.85
CA ILE A 661 -20.86 -24.36 1.78
C ILE A 661 -21.20 -25.85 1.57
N ARG A 662 -21.22 -26.68 2.63
CA ARG A 662 -21.61 -28.10 2.56
C ARG A 662 -23.02 -28.31 1.98
N ARG A 663 -23.98 -27.43 2.30
CA ARG A 663 -25.33 -27.48 1.71
C ARG A 663 -25.27 -27.27 0.20
N LYS A 664 -24.59 -26.22 -0.25
CA LYS A 664 -24.48 -25.87 -1.66
C LYS A 664 -23.67 -26.89 -2.48
N ILE A 665 -22.66 -27.53 -1.87
CA ILE A 665 -21.98 -28.69 -2.47
C ILE A 665 -22.96 -29.85 -2.68
N ARG A 666 -23.82 -30.19 -1.71
CA ARG A 666 -24.83 -31.25 -1.88
C ARG A 666 -25.86 -30.91 -2.96
N GLU A 667 -26.34 -29.66 -3.00
CA GLU A 667 -27.24 -29.16 -4.05
C GLU A 667 -26.59 -29.28 -5.45
N GLU A 668 -25.35 -28.82 -5.61
CA GLU A 668 -24.65 -28.88 -6.90
C GLU A 668 -24.26 -30.32 -7.28
N LYS A 669 -23.92 -31.19 -6.33
CA LYS A 669 -23.70 -32.64 -6.53
C LYS A 669 -24.97 -33.37 -7.00
N ALA A 670 -26.13 -33.05 -6.43
CA ALA A 670 -27.40 -33.64 -6.86
C ALA A 670 -27.75 -33.23 -8.32
N ILE A 671 -27.55 -31.95 -8.67
CA ILE A 671 -27.72 -31.49 -10.06
C ILE A 671 -26.71 -32.20 -10.97
N LEU A 672 -25.44 -32.32 -10.55
CA LEU A 672 -24.41 -33.00 -11.33
C LEU A 672 -24.78 -34.45 -11.64
N SER A 673 -25.30 -35.22 -10.68
CA SER A 673 -25.75 -36.62 -10.91
C SER A 673 -26.75 -36.71 -12.07
N SER A 674 -27.81 -35.89 -12.03
CA SER A 674 -28.83 -35.87 -13.08
C SER A 674 -28.30 -35.46 -14.46
N VAL A 675 -27.31 -34.54 -14.51
CA VAL A 675 -26.70 -34.13 -15.80
C VAL A 675 -25.73 -35.20 -16.31
N VAL A 676 -25.01 -35.89 -15.42
CA VAL A 676 -24.15 -37.04 -15.75
C VAL A 676 -24.96 -38.22 -16.26
N GLU A 677 -26.11 -38.51 -15.66
CA GLU A 677 -27.08 -39.50 -16.15
C GLU A 677 -27.59 -39.13 -17.55
N LYS A 678 -27.95 -37.86 -17.79
CA LYS A 678 -28.32 -37.40 -19.14
C LYS A 678 -27.17 -37.63 -20.13
N TYR A 679 -25.95 -37.20 -19.82
CA TYR A 679 -24.78 -37.42 -20.69
C TYR A 679 -24.54 -38.92 -20.98
N ASN A 680 -24.52 -39.77 -19.95
CA ASN A 680 -24.29 -41.22 -20.10
C ASN A 680 -25.37 -41.95 -20.90
N SER A 681 -26.53 -41.32 -21.12
CA SER A 681 -27.59 -41.83 -22.02
C SER A 681 -27.44 -41.36 -23.47
N MET A 682 -26.61 -40.34 -23.73
CA MET A 682 -26.37 -39.72 -25.04
C MET A 682 -25.07 -40.18 -25.71
N VAL A 683 -24.22 -40.94 -25.02
CA VAL A 683 -22.93 -41.43 -25.52
C VAL A 683 -22.80 -42.95 -25.44
N PRO A 684 -21.91 -43.59 -26.24
CA PRO A 684 -21.63 -45.02 -26.13
C PRO A 684 -21.11 -45.43 -24.74
N ASP A 685 -21.27 -46.71 -24.39
CA ASP A 685 -20.82 -47.27 -23.10
C ASP A 685 -19.33 -47.02 -22.82
N THR A 686 -18.50 -46.92 -23.86
CA THR A 686 -17.06 -46.63 -23.81
C THR A 686 -16.72 -45.18 -23.44
N GLU A 687 -17.67 -44.25 -23.54
CA GLU A 687 -17.48 -42.82 -23.29
C GLU A 687 -18.19 -42.32 -22.02
N ARG A 688 -18.80 -43.24 -21.25
CA ARG A 688 -19.51 -42.93 -20.01
C ARG A 688 -18.55 -42.45 -18.92
N ILE A 689 -19.01 -41.46 -18.16
CA ILE A 689 -18.30 -40.90 -16.99
C ILE A 689 -18.88 -41.41 -15.68
N ALA A 690 -18.00 -41.67 -14.71
CA ALA A 690 -18.36 -41.94 -13.33
C ALA A 690 -18.25 -40.68 -12.47
N PHE A 691 -19.18 -40.53 -11.51
CA PHE A 691 -19.38 -39.32 -10.71
C PHE A 691 -18.21 -38.99 -9.76
N ASP A 692 -17.52 -40.02 -9.29
CA ASP A 692 -16.32 -39.96 -8.46
C ASP A 692 -15.08 -39.58 -9.27
N ILE A 693 -14.89 -40.17 -10.46
CA ILE A 693 -13.77 -39.87 -11.37
C ILE A 693 -13.77 -38.39 -11.78
N ILE A 694 -14.93 -37.83 -12.15
CA ILE A 694 -15.03 -36.41 -12.55
C ILE A 694 -14.91 -35.43 -11.37
N LEU A 695 -14.86 -35.92 -10.12
CA LEU A 695 -14.70 -35.09 -8.92
C LEU A 695 -13.35 -35.30 -8.21
N SER A 696 -12.51 -36.23 -8.66
CA SER A 696 -11.10 -36.33 -8.25
C SER A 696 -10.34 -35.04 -8.59
N ASP A 697 -9.21 -34.75 -7.95
CA ASP A 697 -8.47 -33.52 -8.29
C ASP A 697 -7.93 -33.53 -9.74
N GLU A 698 -7.77 -34.71 -10.36
CA GLU A 698 -7.16 -34.93 -11.68
C GLU A 698 -8.15 -35.28 -12.81
N THR A 699 -9.20 -34.49 -13.02
CA THR A 699 -10.20 -34.81 -14.06
C THR A 699 -9.72 -34.46 -15.47
N VAL A 700 -9.40 -35.49 -16.24
CA VAL A 700 -9.44 -35.46 -17.72
C VAL A 700 -10.85 -35.81 -18.16
N TRP A 701 -11.40 -35.06 -19.11
CA TRP A 701 -12.75 -35.31 -19.63
C TRP A 701 -12.68 -36.29 -20.81
N PRO A 702 -13.53 -37.35 -20.88
CA PRO A 702 -13.47 -38.30 -21.99
C PRO A 702 -13.69 -37.67 -23.37
N TRP A 703 -14.56 -36.65 -23.46
CA TRP A 703 -14.78 -35.86 -24.69
C TRP A 703 -13.62 -34.90 -25.05
N GLN A 704 -12.57 -34.83 -24.24
CA GLN A 704 -11.33 -34.12 -24.55
C GLN A 704 -10.21 -35.05 -25.00
N LEU A 705 -10.41 -36.37 -24.96
CA LEU A 705 -9.49 -37.34 -25.54
C LEU A 705 -9.77 -37.47 -27.04
N SER A 706 -8.79 -37.12 -27.87
CA SER A 706 -8.81 -37.42 -29.31
C SER A 706 -8.72 -38.93 -29.51
N HIS A 707 -9.80 -39.56 -30.02
CA HIS A 707 -9.79 -40.96 -30.43
C HIS A 707 -8.76 -41.20 -31.54
N GLY A 708 -7.54 -41.63 -31.16
CA GLY A 708 -6.44 -41.94 -32.07
C GLY A 708 -5.06 -41.39 -31.69
N ASP A 709 -4.97 -40.57 -30.63
CA ASP A 709 -3.70 -39.98 -30.17
C ASP A 709 -2.96 -40.89 -29.17
N ALA A 710 -1.64 -41.05 -29.32
CA ALA A 710 -0.86 -42.00 -28.49
C ALA A 710 -0.51 -41.45 -27.09
N VAL A 711 -0.66 -40.14 -26.88
CA VAL A 711 -0.34 -39.44 -25.63
C VAL A 711 -1.56 -38.64 -25.19
N ASP A 712 -1.94 -38.79 -23.92
CA ASP A 712 -3.15 -38.18 -23.37
C ASP A 712 -3.01 -36.65 -23.16
N LEU A 713 -4.15 -35.96 -23.11
CA LEU A 713 -4.19 -34.49 -23.00
C LEU A 713 -3.63 -33.96 -21.67
N LYS A 714 -3.62 -34.73 -20.57
CA LYS A 714 -3.00 -34.32 -19.28
C LYS A 714 -1.49 -34.28 -19.43
N THR A 715 -0.90 -35.29 -20.06
CA THR A 715 0.53 -35.34 -20.34
C THR A 715 0.95 -34.20 -21.29
N LYS A 716 0.22 -34.01 -22.40
CA LYS A 716 0.42 -32.86 -23.30
C LYS A 716 0.28 -31.52 -22.54
N ARG A 717 -0.69 -31.38 -21.63
CA ARG A 717 -0.91 -30.17 -20.81
C ARG A 717 0.26 -29.89 -19.88
N LYS A 718 0.76 -30.89 -19.15
CA LYS A 718 1.89 -30.71 -18.21
C LYS A 718 3.13 -30.22 -18.95
N ALA A 719 3.41 -30.78 -20.12
CA ALA A 719 4.49 -30.31 -20.99
C ALA A 719 4.25 -28.89 -21.51
N PHE A 720 3.04 -28.59 -21.99
CA PHE A 720 2.66 -27.24 -22.43
C PHE A 720 2.84 -26.20 -21.32
N ASP A 721 2.38 -26.48 -20.10
CA ASP A 721 2.49 -25.55 -18.97
C ASP A 721 3.97 -25.22 -18.66
N VAL A 722 4.86 -26.21 -18.62
CA VAL A 722 6.31 -25.99 -18.37
C VAL A 722 7.00 -25.29 -19.55
N VAL A 723 6.71 -25.67 -20.81
CA VAL A 723 7.29 -24.99 -21.98
C VAL A 723 6.83 -23.54 -22.07
N MET A 724 5.56 -23.25 -21.76
CA MET A 724 5.08 -21.87 -21.70
C MET A 724 5.75 -21.10 -20.58
N ALA A 725 5.92 -21.69 -19.39
CA ALA A 725 6.62 -21.07 -18.25
C ALA A 725 8.08 -20.69 -18.60
N VAL A 726 8.86 -21.61 -19.18
CA VAL A 726 10.22 -21.32 -19.67
C VAL A 726 10.21 -20.14 -20.64
N ARG A 727 9.32 -20.16 -21.65
CA ARG A 727 9.20 -19.06 -22.63
C ARG A 727 8.78 -17.74 -22.00
N ARG A 728 7.89 -17.76 -20.99
CA ARG A 728 7.50 -16.54 -20.24
C ARG A 728 8.69 -15.96 -19.48
N LEU A 729 9.50 -16.82 -18.86
CA LEU A 729 10.70 -16.43 -18.10
C LEU A 729 11.81 -15.86 -18.99
N GLU A 730 12.06 -16.45 -20.16
CA GLU A 730 13.01 -15.92 -21.16
C GLU A 730 12.60 -14.54 -21.68
N GLU A 731 11.31 -14.33 -21.93
CA GLU A 731 10.76 -13.03 -22.29
C GLU A 731 10.84 -12.04 -21.13
N GLU A 732 10.50 -12.44 -19.90
CA GLU A 732 10.50 -11.57 -18.73
C GLU A 732 11.89 -10.95 -18.49
N LYS A 733 12.97 -11.73 -18.63
CA LYS A 733 14.33 -11.18 -18.54
C LYS A 733 14.56 -10.04 -19.54
N LYS A 734 14.11 -10.19 -20.79
CA LYS A 734 14.24 -9.15 -21.84
C LYS A 734 13.34 -7.95 -21.58
N ILE A 735 12.12 -8.19 -21.09
CA ILE A 735 11.15 -7.16 -20.73
C ILE A 735 11.68 -6.31 -19.58
N VAL A 736 12.11 -6.93 -18.47
CA VAL A 736 12.63 -6.21 -17.31
C VAL A 736 13.91 -5.43 -17.63
N LEU A 737 14.79 -5.95 -18.51
CA LEU A 737 15.92 -5.18 -19.03
C LEU A 737 15.48 -3.91 -19.79
N SER A 738 14.41 -4.01 -20.60
CA SER A 738 13.83 -2.84 -21.29
C SER A 738 13.23 -1.84 -20.28
N GLU A 739 12.53 -2.33 -19.25
CA GLU A 739 11.94 -1.50 -18.18
C GLU A 739 13.01 -0.80 -17.33
N MET A 740 14.12 -1.47 -17.00
CA MET A 740 15.30 -0.87 -16.36
C MET A 740 15.90 0.24 -17.22
N ALA A 741 16.03 0.02 -18.53
CA ALA A 741 16.54 1.02 -19.46
C ALA A 741 15.60 2.24 -19.60
N LYS A 742 14.27 2.01 -19.66
CA LYS A 742 13.25 3.07 -19.66
C LYS A 742 13.29 3.89 -18.38
N HIS A 743 13.33 3.24 -17.21
CA HIS A 743 13.44 3.92 -15.92
C HIS A 743 14.74 4.74 -15.82
N TRP A 744 15.90 4.17 -16.21
CA TRP A 744 17.17 4.90 -16.26
C TRP A 744 17.10 6.12 -17.19
N LYS A 745 16.49 5.98 -18.36
CA LYS A 745 16.32 7.08 -19.33
C LYS A 745 15.37 8.16 -18.79
N SER A 746 14.30 7.77 -18.10
CA SER A 746 13.37 8.69 -17.44
C SER A 746 14.07 9.51 -16.35
N LEU A 747 14.83 8.86 -15.45
CA LEU A 747 15.63 9.56 -14.42
C LEU A 747 16.67 10.50 -15.05
N SER A 748 17.36 10.05 -16.10
CA SER A 748 18.36 10.88 -16.81
C SER A 748 17.71 12.12 -17.43
N THR A 749 16.59 11.94 -18.12
CA THR A 749 15.82 13.03 -18.75
C THR A 749 15.27 14.00 -17.71
N ARG A 750 14.83 13.50 -16.54
CA ARG A 750 14.41 14.33 -15.39
C ARG A 750 15.58 15.15 -14.83
N ALA A 751 16.76 14.55 -14.68
CA ALA A 751 17.97 15.25 -14.22
C ALA A 751 18.41 16.35 -15.20
N ASP A 752 18.35 16.09 -16.50
CA ASP A 752 18.65 17.08 -17.54
C ASP A 752 17.61 18.22 -17.56
N THR A 753 16.31 17.89 -17.44
CA THR A 753 15.23 18.89 -17.34
C THR A 753 15.41 19.81 -16.14
N LEU A 754 15.69 19.25 -14.96
CA LEU A 754 15.95 20.04 -13.73
C LEU A 754 17.24 20.86 -13.82
N LYS A 755 18.26 20.37 -14.54
CA LYS A 755 19.48 21.13 -14.83
C LYS A 755 19.19 22.32 -15.75
N GLU A 756 18.42 22.12 -16.82
CA GLU A 756 18.00 23.20 -17.73
C GLU A 756 17.18 24.26 -17.00
N MET A 757 16.16 23.85 -16.24
CA MET A 757 15.33 24.75 -15.43
C MET A 757 16.17 25.56 -14.44
N SER A 758 17.13 24.93 -13.76
CA SER A 758 18.06 25.61 -12.85
C SER A 758 18.94 26.65 -13.58
N CYS A 759 19.39 26.37 -14.80
CA CYS A 759 20.11 27.34 -15.63
C CYS A 759 19.22 28.52 -16.06
N GLN A 760 17.99 28.24 -16.50
CA GLN A 760 17.02 29.27 -16.90
C GLN A 760 16.68 30.20 -15.72
N LEU A 761 16.41 29.65 -14.54
CA LEU A 761 16.08 30.40 -13.30
C LEU A 761 17.25 31.27 -12.80
N SER A 762 18.49 30.89 -13.12
CA SER A 762 19.69 31.66 -12.77
C SER A 762 19.92 32.86 -13.69
N SER A 763 19.46 32.80 -14.94
CA SER A 763 19.62 33.86 -15.94
C SER A 763 18.68 35.05 -15.68
N GLU A 764 19.21 36.28 -15.68
CA GLU A 764 18.42 37.50 -15.44
C GLU A 764 17.43 37.83 -16.56
N ALA A 765 17.72 37.43 -17.80
CA ALA A 765 16.94 37.82 -18.98
C ALA A 765 15.57 37.12 -19.11
N LEU A 766 15.27 36.09 -18.30
CA LEU A 766 14.07 35.25 -18.43
C LEU A 766 13.16 35.28 -17.18
N LYS A 767 13.50 36.07 -16.16
CA LYS A 767 12.92 35.94 -14.81
C LYS A 767 11.43 36.26 -14.72
N SER A 768 10.92 37.25 -15.46
CA SER A 768 9.60 37.83 -15.18
C SER A 768 8.42 37.26 -15.99
N GLU A 769 8.65 36.62 -17.15
CA GLU A 769 7.56 36.28 -18.09
C GLU A 769 7.21 34.80 -18.15
N LEU A 770 8.09 33.89 -17.67
CA LEU A 770 7.96 32.45 -17.96
C LEU A 770 7.21 31.64 -16.89
N TRP A 771 7.09 32.14 -15.65
CA TRP A 771 6.61 31.35 -14.51
C TRP A 771 5.55 32.00 -13.61
N ASP A 772 5.17 33.27 -13.86
CA ASP A 772 4.19 34.03 -13.05
C ASP A 772 4.50 34.03 -11.53
N LEU A 773 5.80 34.15 -11.19
CA LEU A 773 6.32 34.21 -9.83
C LEU A 773 7.02 35.55 -9.58
N ASN A 774 6.92 36.05 -8.35
CA ASN A 774 7.71 37.21 -7.90
C ASN A 774 9.20 36.82 -7.68
N GLU A 775 10.06 37.82 -7.45
CA GLU A 775 11.51 37.62 -7.33
C GLU A 775 11.91 36.62 -6.23
N GLU A 776 11.23 36.63 -5.07
CA GLU A 776 11.47 35.64 -4.01
C GLU A 776 10.96 34.25 -4.38
N GLY A 777 9.81 34.17 -5.05
CA GLY A 777 9.25 32.93 -5.59
C GLY A 777 10.22 32.27 -6.59
N ILE A 778 10.87 33.05 -7.44
CA ILE A 778 11.89 32.56 -8.39
C ILE A 778 13.12 32.01 -7.65
N LYS A 779 13.62 32.70 -6.62
CA LYS A 779 14.73 32.23 -5.77
C LYS A 779 14.36 30.96 -4.98
N GLY A 780 13.14 30.88 -4.48
CA GLY A 780 12.58 29.68 -3.85
C GLY A 780 12.45 28.52 -4.83
N PHE A 781 11.96 28.77 -6.04
CA PHE A 781 11.82 27.76 -7.09
C PHE A 781 13.17 27.25 -7.61
N LEU A 782 14.19 28.11 -7.72
CA LEU A 782 15.57 27.66 -7.98
C LEU A 782 16.05 26.70 -6.87
N SER A 783 15.82 27.06 -5.61
CA SER A 783 16.19 26.25 -4.44
C SER A 783 15.44 24.89 -4.40
N LEU A 784 14.15 24.88 -4.78
CA LEU A 784 13.35 23.66 -4.92
C LEU A 784 13.82 22.78 -6.10
N THR A 785 14.18 23.40 -7.23
CA THR A 785 14.71 22.71 -8.41
C THR A 785 16.06 22.04 -8.10
N LEU A 786 16.93 22.72 -7.35
CA LEU A 786 18.20 22.16 -6.86
C LEU A 786 17.97 20.99 -5.89
N ARG A 787 16.99 21.08 -4.99
CA ARG A 787 16.58 19.98 -4.09
C ARG A 787 16.09 18.76 -4.87
N LYS A 788 15.14 18.93 -5.79
CA LYS A 788 14.63 17.84 -6.65
C LYS A 788 15.75 17.23 -7.51
N LYS A 789 16.70 18.04 -8.00
CA LYS A 789 17.89 17.54 -8.73
C LYS A 789 18.79 16.65 -7.85
N GLN A 790 19.01 17.02 -6.60
CA GLN A 790 19.76 16.19 -5.64
C GLN A 790 19.01 14.86 -5.35
N GLU A 791 17.69 14.90 -5.22
CA GLU A 791 16.85 13.72 -5.05
C GLU A 791 16.94 12.77 -6.26
N VAL A 792 16.77 13.28 -7.48
CA VAL A 792 16.93 12.47 -8.71
C VAL A 792 18.35 11.90 -8.82
N THR A 793 19.38 12.66 -8.43
CA THR A 793 20.76 12.16 -8.40
C THR A 793 20.93 10.98 -7.43
N ARG A 794 20.29 11.04 -6.24
CA ARG A 794 20.23 9.94 -5.28
C ARG A 794 19.49 8.72 -5.86
N MET A 795 18.35 8.93 -6.52
CA MET A 795 17.60 7.86 -7.19
C MET A 795 18.40 7.20 -8.32
N MET A 796 19.14 7.98 -9.12
CA MET A 796 20.04 7.46 -10.15
C MET A 796 21.18 6.63 -9.55
N LYS A 797 21.79 7.07 -8.45
CA LYS A 797 22.81 6.27 -7.74
C LYS A 797 22.23 4.93 -7.27
N HIS A 798 21.08 4.96 -6.60
CA HIS A 798 20.38 3.76 -6.14
C HIS A 798 20.02 2.81 -7.29
N ALA A 799 19.45 3.33 -8.38
CA ALA A 799 19.13 2.55 -9.58
C ALA A 799 20.36 1.90 -10.20
N ARG A 800 21.48 2.64 -10.31
CA ARG A 800 22.76 2.10 -10.79
C ARG A 800 23.25 0.98 -9.89
N ASP A 801 23.23 1.16 -8.57
CA ASP A 801 23.74 0.19 -7.60
C ASP A 801 22.88 -1.09 -7.57
N CYS A 802 21.54 -0.97 -7.67
CA CYS A 802 20.62 -2.11 -7.81
C CYS A 802 20.83 -2.87 -9.13
N TYR A 803 20.86 -2.16 -10.26
CA TYR A 803 20.95 -2.79 -11.58
C TYR A 803 22.32 -3.42 -11.81
N ALA A 804 23.41 -2.76 -11.42
CA ALA A 804 24.75 -3.33 -11.54
C ALA A 804 24.85 -4.68 -10.82
N LYS A 805 24.42 -4.78 -9.55
CA LYS A 805 24.48 -6.01 -8.75
C LYS A 805 23.77 -7.19 -9.42
N VAL A 806 22.52 -7.02 -9.85
CA VAL A 806 21.75 -8.14 -10.44
C VAL A 806 22.20 -8.50 -11.85
N LEU A 807 22.76 -7.55 -12.60
CA LEU A 807 23.32 -7.81 -13.93
C LEU A 807 24.71 -8.45 -13.89
N THR A 808 25.50 -8.24 -12.83
CA THR A 808 26.76 -8.97 -12.58
C THR A 808 26.56 -10.32 -11.89
N GLY A 809 25.31 -10.79 -11.72
CA GLY A 809 25.00 -12.05 -11.06
C GLY A 809 25.16 -12.06 -9.54
N THR A 810 25.35 -10.89 -8.92
CA THR A 810 25.46 -10.76 -7.47
C THR A 810 24.07 -10.84 -6.84
N SER A 811 23.81 -11.89 -6.05
CA SER A 811 22.52 -12.06 -5.37
C SER A 811 22.31 -10.95 -4.33
N MET A 812 21.30 -10.11 -4.52
CA MET A 812 20.80 -9.24 -3.45
C MET A 812 19.93 -10.04 -2.49
N ASP A 813 20.00 -9.72 -1.20
CA ASP A 813 19.10 -10.22 -0.16
C ASP A 813 18.04 -9.15 0.13
N PHE A 814 16.83 -9.37 -0.37
CA PHE A 814 15.71 -8.45 -0.25
C PHE A 814 14.85 -8.71 1.01
N GLN A 815 15.25 -9.63 1.91
CA GLN A 815 14.41 -10.01 3.06
C GLN A 815 14.26 -8.92 4.15
N ASN A 816 15.03 -7.83 4.09
CA ASN A 816 15.06 -6.80 5.15
C ASN A 816 14.45 -5.43 4.77
N ASP A 817 14.28 -5.11 3.49
CA ASP A 817 13.72 -3.80 3.01
C ASP A 817 12.19 -3.87 2.74
N TRP A 818 11.49 -4.78 3.42
CA TRP A 818 10.10 -5.13 3.08
C TRP A 818 9.07 -4.22 3.78
N ASP A 819 8.84 -3.04 3.23
CA ASP A 819 7.61 -2.26 3.50
C ASP A 819 6.41 -3.04 2.91
N GLY A 820 5.49 -3.48 3.78
CA GLY A 820 4.42 -4.45 3.48
C GLY A 820 3.28 -3.98 2.56
N TYR A 821 3.61 -3.35 1.44
CA TYR A 821 2.71 -2.97 0.36
C TYR A 821 3.14 -3.45 -1.04
N ASP A 822 4.37 -3.93 -1.23
CA ASP A 822 4.78 -4.64 -2.46
C ASP A 822 4.43 -6.13 -2.38
N SER A 823 3.13 -6.42 -2.57
CA SER A 823 2.55 -7.77 -2.61
C SER A 823 2.98 -8.63 -3.83
N ASP A 824 3.92 -8.14 -4.65
CA ASP A 824 4.49 -8.84 -5.80
C ASP A 824 5.22 -10.15 -5.41
N SER A 825 5.67 -10.29 -4.15
CA SER A 825 6.41 -11.49 -3.70
C SER A 825 5.53 -12.61 -3.15
N GLU A 826 4.56 -12.33 -2.26
CA GLU A 826 3.82 -13.40 -1.58
C GLU A 826 2.93 -14.19 -2.56
N LEU A 827 2.26 -13.51 -3.49
CA LEU A 827 1.48 -14.15 -4.55
C LEU A 827 2.35 -15.00 -5.51
N SER A 828 3.62 -14.63 -5.71
CA SER A 828 4.53 -15.42 -6.55
C SER A 828 5.01 -16.70 -5.86
N ASP A 829 5.05 -16.70 -4.53
CA ASP A 829 5.63 -17.77 -3.73
C ASP A 829 4.51 -18.73 -3.22
N GLU A 830 3.29 -18.25 -2.92
CA GLU A 830 2.10 -19.10 -2.69
C GLU A 830 1.67 -19.89 -3.94
N PHE A 831 1.90 -19.36 -5.14
CA PHE A 831 1.62 -20.08 -6.40
C PHE A 831 2.52 -21.32 -6.54
N ASP A 832 3.77 -21.23 -6.09
CA ASP A 832 4.78 -22.28 -6.30
C ASP A 832 4.67 -23.41 -5.25
N GLU A 833 4.26 -23.14 -4.00
CA GLU A 833 3.84 -24.22 -3.06
C GLU A 833 2.64 -24.99 -3.62
N LEU A 834 1.68 -24.30 -4.25
CA LEU A 834 0.49 -24.92 -4.87
C LEU A 834 0.74 -25.64 -6.21
N SER A 835 1.90 -25.42 -6.85
CA SER A 835 2.34 -26.17 -8.04
C SER A 835 3.36 -27.26 -7.74
N SER A 836 4.10 -27.18 -6.63
CA SER A 836 5.03 -28.23 -6.19
C SER A 836 4.36 -29.36 -5.40
N GLU A 837 3.19 -29.12 -4.79
CA GLU A 837 2.32 -30.18 -4.24
C GLU A 837 1.34 -30.81 -5.28
N LYS A 838 1.69 -30.85 -6.59
CA LYS A 838 0.84 -31.42 -7.66
C LYS A 838 1.57 -32.25 -8.72
#